data_AF-A0A9X2CKU3-F1
#
_entry.id   AF-A0A9X2CKU3-F1
#
_cell.length_a   1.000
_cell.length_b   1.000
_cell.length_c   1.000
_cell.angle_alpha   90.00
_cell.angle_beta   90.00
_cell.angle_gamma   90.00
#
_symmetry.space_group_name_H-M   'P 1'
#
loop_
_entity.id
_entity.type
_entity.pdbx_description
1 polymer ?
#
loop_
_entity_poly.entity_id
_entity_poly.type
_entity_poly.pdbx_seq_one_letter_code
_entity_poly.pdbx_strand_id
1 'polypeptide(L)'
;MIDFDIIENLGLDKAVSVTSESNQISESQLVVINQVKDFGIDEIYFSTDENHNSYPAVFLKKVEKFDDRALHQIAKTQKKIWNFKKVIFLYVYSETEIRIYNCAEKPLIIKSDDFDYKKELKTLEIESYKLKDKTKLTQLQNLFSTIAIDTGIIWTLEEAYEIRKKISLQRRVDKYLVESLTYTAKQLQAEGLEIDLIHKIIMRSLFLLYLEDRGATDEKFYSEIKKGAKSYFDILDDADKTYSLFKKLEEYFNGNVFTIDSNESISREHLKIIRKCFINGNDNTLQQNLFEDLRLFDFSIIQIELLSEIYENFLAEINPTLKQDTGTYYTPPSLVELILNEKLPISRTEKEFNIKVLDPTCGSGIFLVESFKRLVKRYENANSEKLTDFNKLKKLLTDNIFGIEIHPQSIKVAAFSLYLALVDNLNPKTIWQNKDYRLPYLINDPLDETLVEQGNNLFRSDTIQQNPEVEQIEFDLVVGNPPFGTKNLSQSIRDYSDKYGFAKEMVLPFLHKATKIAENGEIALIFNTKVLTNTNGKYQSFRQWLFNECYVEKIYNFSILRKVPEDFGGQLFGSATGPISVIFYRKNAPKKKSNTIIYYAPKTYIKSNVIEGVSIDSTDLKYLPREECQKPSTKIWKVAMWGGMSDFDIIKRISKKTVSMEAFLKNNKNGWSLPRAGLNGDREHQDFIPEQVINSRYIQRFYTPTDALQKNDKYFRNIDQNLFKPPYVLFKKGQKNRKLTASYIDYFAYCTTACYIFNGNVESDEKKALTAIFNSKITTYILFMVSSSWGIEREQIFMDEVMDTPAIINLLNQENLSKIVGHFDKIMSGIKSDFLKKDYSQLEEKIDKVILKDVLGMTDREMVIINDSLEYSLDLFENKQKSKALLPIADVTNYAKRISSEINEFLNNQEIICGATTFRMPYYSPLMMIKLSFGTKKGGLIKSKENLDNELRQLDKVLWQKKATNIYFRKKLNYKTGNEIFIVRPNQRRFWTQSMAIEDASELILEILNEV
;
A
#
# COMPACT_ATOMS: atom_id res chain seq x y z
N MET A 1 -5.93 -34.16 37.56
CA MET A 1 -5.33 -32.92 37.05
C MET A 1 -5.32 -33.06 35.55
N ILE A 2 -6.10 -32.28 34.83
CA ILE A 2 -6.00 -32.23 33.37
C ILE A 2 -4.76 -31.37 33.12
N ASP A 3 -3.73 -31.94 32.50
CA ASP A 3 -2.54 -31.20 32.08
C ASP A 3 -3.01 -30.08 31.15
N PHE A 4 -2.84 -28.84 31.58
CA PHE A 4 -3.18 -27.67 30.79
C PHE A 4 -1.92 -27.27 30.02
N ASP A 5 -1.68 -27.90 28.87
CA ASP A 5 -0.59 -27.49 27.98
C ASP A 5 -0.98 -26.16 27.30
N ILE A 6 -0.37 -25.08 27.78
CA ILE A 6 -0.66 -23.74 27.26
C ILE A 6 -0.24 -23.57 25.79
N ILE A 7 0.79 -24.28 25.34
CA ILE A 7 1.31 -24.20 23.98
C ILE A 7 0.29 -24.80 23.01
N GLU A 8 -0.24 -25.97 23.33
CA GLU A 8 -1.32 -26.63 22.57
C GLU A 8 -2.60 -25.76 22.54
N ASN A 9 -2.97 -25.15 23.68
CA ASN A 9 -4.14 -24.27 23.74
C ASN A 9 -4.01 -22.99 22.90
N LEU A 10 -2.79 -22.52 22.69
CA LEU A 10 -2.50 -21.40 21.79
C LEU A 10 -2.37 -21.84 20.33
N GLY A 11 -2.44 -23.13 20.04
CA GLY A 11 -2.20 -23.71 18.72
C GLY A 11 -0.75 -23.66 18.28
N LEU A 12 0.17 -23.42 19.24
CA LEU A 12 1.62 -23.31 19.02
C LEU A 12 2.32 -24.68 19.09
N ASP A 13 1.58 -25.76 19.31
CA ASP A 13 2.01 -27.16 19.16
C ASP A 13 2.51 -27.46 17.73
N LYS A 14 2.08 -26.65 16.75
CA LYS A 14 2.56 -26.68 15.36
C LYS A 14 3.86 -25.91 15.13
N ALA A 15 4.44 -25.30 16.16
CA ALA A 15 5.72 -24.64 16.04
C ALA A 15 6.80 -25.67 15.68
N VAL A 16 7.69 -25.27 14.80
CA VAL A 16 8.78 -26.13 14.34
C VAL A 16 9.98 -25.86 15.23
N SER A 17 10.53 -26.91 15.84
CA SER A 17 11.76 -26.79 16.62
C SER A 17 12.91 -26.36 15.72
N VAL A 18 13.77 -25.48 16.24
CA VAL A 18 14.98 -25.06 15.52
C VAL A 18 16.00 -26.19 15.36
N THR A 19 15.84 -27.30 16.09
CA THR A 19 16.69 -28.50 15.99
C THR A 19 16.08 -29.62 15.15
N SER A 20 14.88 -29.43 14.59
CA SER A 20 14.20 -30.46 13.79
C SER A 20 14.96 -30.78 12.49
N GLU A 21 15.05 -32.06 12.13
CA GLU A 21 15.70 -32.53 10.90
C GLU A 21 14.80 -32.45 9.65
N SER A 22 15.44 -32.34 8.47
CA SER A 22 14.85 -31.83 7.21
C SER A 22 13.63 -32.56 6.63
N ASN A 23 13.35 -33.80 7.04
CA ASN A 23 12.39 -34.68 6.33
C ASN A 23 10.91 -34.26 6.49
N GLN A 24 10.58 -33.34 7.40
CA GLN A 24 9.20 -32.85 7.64
C GLN A 24 9.03 -31.33 7.52
N ILE A 25 10.10 -30.60 7.15
CA ILE A 25 10.16 -29.14 7.17
C ILE A 25 10.11 -28.61 5.74
N SER A 26 9.26 -27.60 5.47
CA SER A 26 9.26 -26.95 4.16
C SER A 26 10.57 -26.21 3.92
N GLU A 27 10.92 -26.04 2.66
CA GLU A 27 12.17 -25.38 2.29
C GLU A 27 12.24 -23.93 2.77
N SER A 28 11.12 -23.19 2.68
CA SER A 28 10.98 -21.86 3.25
C SER A 28 11.13 -21.82 4.78
N GLN A 29 10.66 -22.85 5.50
CA GLN A 29 10.90 -22.97 6.94
C GLN A 29 12.38 -23.23 7.23
N LEU A 30 13.00 -24.11 6.47
CA LEU A 30 14.41 -24.48 6.65
C LEU A 30 15.35 -23.28 6.44
N VAL A 31 15.06 -22.44 5.44
CA VAL A 31 15.80 -21.18 5.22
C VAL A 31 15.77 -20.31 6.48
N VAL A 32 14.59 -20.13 7.06
CA VAL A 32 14.41 -19.30 8.25
C VAL A 32 15.04 -19.94 9.48
N ILE A 33 14.86 -21.25 9.70
CA ILE A 33 15.49 -21.99 10.80
C ILE A 33 17.01 -21.82 10.76
N ASN A 34 17.61 -21.97 9.57
CA ASN A 34 19.05 -21.79 9.38
C ASN A 34 19.51 -20.35 9.70
N GLN A 35 18.67 -19.34 9.44
CA GLN A 35 18.97 -17.94 9.77
C GLN A 35 18.92 -17.68 11.28
N VAL A 36 18.07 -18.38 12.03
CA VAL A 36 17.80 -18.07 13.45
C VAL A 36 18.27 -19.13 14.44
N LYS A 37 18.94 -20.20 13.98
CA LYS A 37 19.44 -21.29 14.82
C LYS A 37 20.26 -20.81 16.03
N ASP A 38 21.00 -19.71 15.87
CA ASP A 38 21.88 -19.18 16.90
C ASP A 38 21.18 -18.10 17.76
N PHE A 39 19.88 -17.86 17.57
CA PHE A 39 19.16 -16.81 18.29
C PHE A 39 18.92 -17.14 19.75
N GLY A 40 19.02 -18.41 20.14
CA GLY A 40 18.67 -18.88 21.48
C GLY A 40 17.17 -19.05 21.69
N ILE A 41 16.42 -19.22 20.59
CA ILE A 41 15.01 -19.62 20.57
C ILE A 41 14.94 -21.15 20.44
N ASP A 42 13.84 -21.75 20.89
CA ASP A 42 13.64 -23.21 20.86
C ASP A 42 12.72 -23.63 19.71
N GLU A 43 11.68 -22.85 19.43
CA GLU A 43 10.70 -23.17 18.38
C GLU A 43 10.25 -21.93 17.61
N ILE A 44 9.76 -22.14 16.38
CA ILE A 44 9.27 -21.10 15.48
C ILE A 44 7.85 -21.44 15.05
N TYR A 45 6.91 -20.54 15.33
CA TYR A 45 5.62 -20.59 14.67
C TYR A 45 5.70 -19.95 13.28
N PHE A 46 5.34 -20.73 12.26
CA PHE A 46 5.35 -20.32 10.87
C PHE A 46 3.95 -20.07 10.31
N SER A 47 3.74 -18.88 9.77
CA SER A 47 2.58 -18.53 8.96
C SER A 47 2.86 -18.92 7.50
N THR A 48 2.08 -19.82 6.91
CA THR A 48 2.35 -20.38 5.57
C THR A 48 1.34 -19.92 4.53
N ASP A 49 1.82 -19.54 3.34
CA ASP A 49 1.00 -19.12 2.19
C ASP A 49 0.54 -20.31 1.32
N GLU A 50 -0.30 -20.01 0.34
CA GLU A 50 -0.87 -21.03 -0.55
C GLU A 50 0.14 -21.77 -1.43
N ASN A 51 1.29 -21.14 -1.69
CA ASN A 51 2.37 -21.72 -2.47
C ASN A 51 3.32 -22.50 -1.56
N HIS A 52 2.89 -22.77 -0.33
CA HIS A 52 3.62 -23.42 0.74
C HIS A 52 4.88 -22.66 1.18
N ASN A 53 4.94 -21.33 0.95
CA ASN A 53 6.00 -20.52 1.52
C ASN A 53 5.64 -20.13 2.96
N SER A 54 6.52 -20.49 3.88
CA SER A 54 6.39 -20.24 5.31
C SER A 54 7.19 -19.02 5.75
N TYR A 55 6.60 -18.22 6.61
CA TYR A 55 7.20 -17.00 7.17
C TYR A 55 7.14 -17.06 8.69
N PRO A 56 8.22 -16.70 9.41
CA PRO A 56 8.20 -16.73 10.87
C PRO A 56 7.25 -15.67 11.40
N ALA A 57 6.38 -16.04 12.32
CA ALA A 57 5.38 -15.15 12.90
C ALA A 57 5.58 -14.95 14.41
N VAL A 58 5.98 -16.00 15.13
CA VAL A 58 6.33 -15.96 16.56
C VAL A 58 7.56 -16.81 16.80
N PHE A 59 8.47 -16.31 17.63
CA PHE A 59 9.54 -17.13 18.18
C PHE A 59 9.23 -17.53 19.61
N LEU A 60 9.55 -18.78 19.96
CA LEU A 60 9.28 -19.35 21.27
C LEU A 60 10.59 -19.69 21.97
N LYS A 61 10.62 -19.48 23.28
CA LYS A 61 11.71 -19.88 24.16
C LYS A 61 11.18 -20.52 25.44
N LYS A 62 11.62 -21.73 25.74
CA LYS A 62 11.31 -22.42 26.99
C LYS A 62 12.37 -22.10 28.05
N VAL A 63 11.92 -21.81 29.26
CA VAL A 63 12.78 -21.61 30.43
C VAL A 63 12.22 -22.42 31.61
N GLU A 64 13.10 -22.93 32.46
CA GLU A 64 12.66 -23.62 33.69
C GLU A 64 11.95 -22.66 34.64
N LYS A 65 12.55 -21.46 34.83
CA LYS A 65 12.02 -20.37 35.65
C LYS A 65 12.61 -19.04 35.19
N PHE A 66 11.94 -17.93 35.52
CA PHE A 66 12.40 -16.57 35.20
C PHE A 66 13.39 -16.05 36.26
N ASP A 67 14.59 -16.61 36.27
CA ASP A 67 15.73 -16.14 37.08
C ASP A 67 16.69 -15.23 36.29
N ASP A 68 17.73 -14.68 36.94
CA ASP A 68 18.65 -13.72 36.32
C ASP A 68 19.37 -14.29 35.08
N ARG A 69 19.67 -15.59 35.09
CA ARG A 69 20.28 -16.28 33.95
C ARG A 69 19.31 -16.32 32.77
N ALA A 70 18.05 -16.70 33.01
CA ALA A 70 17.01 -16.70 31.99
C ALA A 70 16.77 -15.28 31.44
N LEU A 71 16.68 -14.27 32.32
CA LEU A 71 16.52 -12.87 31.92
C LEU A 71 17.67 -12.40 31.03
N HIS A 72 18.91 -12.69 31.38
CA HIS A 72 20.06 -12.37 30.53
C HIS A 72 19.98 -13.02 29.13
N GLN A 73 19.57 -14.28 29.06
CA GLN A 73 19.36 -14.97 27.78
C GLN A 73 18.22 -14.34 26.96
N ILE A 74 17.13 -13.93 27.60
CA ILE A 74 16.00 -13.27 26.93
C ILE A 74 16.45 -11.93 26.32
N ALA A 75 17.23 -11.13 27.05
CA ALA A 75 17.78 -9.87 26.52
C ALA A 75 18.64 -10.08 25.27
N LYS A 76 19.54 -11.08 25.30
CA LYS A 76 20.36 -11.46 24.14
C LYS A 76 19.52 -11.94 22.96
N THR A 77 18.51 -12.76 23.24
CA THR A 77 17.58 -13.29 22.22
C THR A 77 16.79 -12.16 21.57
N GLN A 78 16.19 -11.27 22.36
CA GLN A 78 15.42 -10.13 21.87
C GLN A 78 16.27 -9.22 20.96
N LYS A 79 17.53 -8.97 21.31
CA LYS A 79 18.45 -8.18 20.47
C LYS A 79 18.66 -8.78 19.08
N LYS A 80 18.82 -10.11 18.99
CA LYS A 80 18.96 -10.81 17.71
C LYS A 80 17.68 -10.72 16.88
N ILE A 81 16.51 -10.88 17.52
CA ILE A 81 15.21 -10.77 16.85
C ILE A 81 14.96 -9.33 16.37
N TRP A 82 15.37 -8.31 17.13
CA TRP A 82 15.28 -6.91 16.71
C TRP A 82 16.10 -6.64 15.45
N ASN A 83 17.34 -7.15 15.38
CA ASN A 83 18.17 -7.08 14.17
C ASN A 83 17.54 -7.85 12.99
N PHE A 84 16.74 -8.88 13.26
CA PHE A 84 16.08 -9.69 12.22
C PHE A 84 14.88 -8.99 11.56
N LYS A 85 14.27 -7.99 12.22
CA LYS A 85 13.12 -7.16 11.78
C LYS A 85 11.80 -7.91 11.50
N LYS A 86 11.84 -9.17 11.07
CA LYS A 86 10.69 -9.96 10.56
C LYS A 86 9.68 -10.39 11.63
N VAL A 87 10.09 -10.50 12.90
CA VAL A 87 9.25 -11.02 14.00
C VAL A 87 9.13 -9.98 15.11
N ILE A 88 7.90 -9.68 15.53
CA ILE A 88 7.61 -8.68 16.58
C ILE A 88 7.52 -9.34 17.96
N PHE A 89 7.16 -10.62 18.04
CA PHE A 89 6.89 -11.28 19.32
C PHE A 89 7.85 -12.42 19.63
N LEU A 90 8.40 -12.38 20.84
CA LEU A 90 9.09 -13.49 21.48
C LEU A 90 8.26 -13.98 22.67
N TYR A 91 7.82 -15.24 22.61
CA TYR A 91 7.05 -15.89 23.67
C TYR A 91 8.02 -16.71 24.51
N VAL A 92 8.17 -16.33 25.78
CA VAL A 92 9.01 -17.06 26.73
C VAL A 92 8.11 -17.75 27.73
N TYR A 93 8.22 -19.06 27.91
CA TYR A 93 7.31 -19.82 28.75
C TYR A 93 8.02 -20.82 29.67
N SER A 94 7.38 -21.10 30.79
CA SER A 94 7.74 -22.09 31.80
C SER A 94 6.51 -22.90 32.18
N GLU A 95 6.66 -23.86 33.10
CA GLU A 95 5.53 -24.63 33.65
C GLU A 95 4.53 -23.78 34.44
N THR A 96 4.87 -22.53 34.78
CA THR A 96 4.04 -21.71 35.68
C THR A 96 3.52 -20.41 35.07
N GLU A 97 4.20 -19.88 34.06
CA GLU A 97 3.86 -18.62 33.40
C GLU A 97 4.45 -18.50 31.99
N ILE A 98 3.83 -17.65 31.18
CA ILE A 98 4.28 -17.22 29.85
C ILE A 98 4.38 -15.69 29.80
N ARG A 99 5.45 -15.17 29.20
CA ARG A 99 5.74 -13.74 29.03
C ARG A 99 5.99 -13.43 27.56
N ILE A 100 5.43 -12.33 27.09
CA ILE A 100 5.50 -11.92 25.69
C ILE A 100 6.35 -10.65 25.60
N TYR A 101 7.41 -10.67 24.80
CA TYR A 101 8.36 -9.56 24.65
C TYR A 101 8.24 -8.88 23.28
N ASN A 102 8.39 -7.56 23.28
CA ASN A 102 8.40 -6.72 22.09
C ASN A 102 9.78 -6.71 21.42
N CYS A 103 9.87 -7.31 20.24
CA CYS A 103 11.08 -7.37 19.44
C CYS A 103 11.19 -6.25 18.40
N ALA A 104 10.18 -5.37 18.28
CA ALA A 104 10.28 -4.13 17.49
C ALA A 104 10.91 -2.97 18.28
N GLU A 105 11.07 -3.12 19.60
CA GLU A 105 11.62 -2.12 20.50
C GLU A 105 13.15 -2.20 20.61
N LYS A 106 13.80 -1.05 20.80
CA LYS A 106 15.27 -0.97 20.88
C LYS A 106 15.79 -1.89 22.00
N PRO A 107 16.79 -2.74 21.73
CA PRO A 107 17.36 -3.63 22.74
C PRO A 107 17.98 -2.85 23.90
N LEU A 108 18.05 -3.52 25.06
CA LEU A 108 18.71 -2.97 26.24
C LEU A 108 20.20 -2.75 25.97
N ILE A 109 20.69 -1.55 26.29
CA ILE A 109 22.12 -1.23 26.30
C ILE A 109 22.63 -1.47 27.72
N ILE A 110 23.55 -2.41 27.88
CA ILE A 110 24.19 -2.72 29.17
C ILE A 110 25.17 -1.58 29.47
N LYS A 111 24.91 -0.83 30.56
CA LYS A 111 25.66 0.39 30.91
C LYS A 111 26.63 0.22 32.09
N SER A 112 26.56 -0.89 32.81
CA SER A 112 27.37 -1.17 34.01
C SER A 112 27.24 -2.64 34.43
N ASP A 113 28.13 -3.14 35.28
CA ASP A 113 28.05 -4.48 35.87
C ASP A 113 26.85 -4.65 36.81
N ASP A 114 26.36 -3.57 37.44
CA ASP A 114 25.16 -3.53 38.30
C ASP A 114 23.83 -3.47 37.50
N PHE A 115 23.77 -4.07 36.31
CA PHE A 115 22.60 -3.98 35.43
C PHE A 115 21.42 -4.83 35.95
N ASP A 116 20.35 -4.17 36.42
CA ASP A 116 19.12 -4.83 36.87
C ASP A 116 18.26 -5.30 35.69
N TYR A 117 18.56 -6.50 35.17
CA TYR A 117 17.81 -7.12 34.08
C TYR A 117 16.31 -7.23 34.38
N LYS A 118 15.92 -7.45 35.63
CA LYS A 118 14.52 -7.65 36.01
C LYS A 118 13.71 -6.37 35.85
N LYS A 119 14.29 -5.22 36.23
CA LYS A 119 13.68 -3.91 36.02
C LYS A 119 13.70 -3.51 34.55
N GLU A 120 14.84 -3.67 33.88
CA GLU A 120 15.05 -3.18 32.52
C GLU A 120 14.27 -3.99 31.47
N LEU A 121 14.23 -5.32 31.55
CA LEU A 121 13.45 -6.16 30.61
C LEU A 121 11.95 -5.93 30.70
N LYS A 122 11.46 -5.43 31.85
CA LYS A 122 10.05 -5.08 32.00
C LYS A 122 9.63 -3.96 31.04
N THR A 123 10.56 -3.14 30.57
CA THR A 123 10.30 -2.13 29.53
C THR A 123 10.03 -2.75 28.15
N LEU A 124 10.55 -3.96 27.91
CA LEU A 124 10.35 -4.72 26.68
C LEU A 124 9.20 -5.75 26.78
N GLU A 125 8.70 -6.02 27.99
CA GLU A 125 7.60 -6.96 28.23
C GLU A 125 6.26 -6.34 27.80
N ILE A 126 5.59 -7.00 26.85
CA ILE A 126 4.24 -6.64 26.43
C ILE A 126 3.26 -7.04 27.53
N GLU A 127 3.26 -8.30 27.95
CA GLU A 127 2.38 -8.80 28.99
C GLU A 127 2.88 -10.15 29.54
N SER A 128 2.48 -10.47 30.77
CA SER A 128 2.78 -11.74 31.44
C SER A 128 1.54 -12.42 32.01
N TYR A 129 1.49 -13.75 31.88
CA TYR A 129 0.32 -14.58 32.19
C TYR A 129 0.74 -15.76 33.06
N LYS A 130 0.19 -15.83 34.28
CA LYS A 130 0.36 -16.99 35.16
C LYS A 130 -0.67 -18.06 34.80
N LEU A 131 -0.24 -19.31 34.64
CA LEU A 131 -1.11 -20.41 34.19
C LEU A 131 -2.20 -20.81 35.21
N LYS A 132 -2.13 -20.28 36.44
CA LYS A 132 -3.18 -20.47 37.46
C LYS A 132 -4.36 -19.50 37.31
N ASP A 133 -4.23 -18.44 36.52
CA ASP A 133 -5.25 -17.39 36.34
C ASP A 133 -6.12 -17.66 35.11
N LYS A 134 -7.26 -18.35 35.31
CA LYS A 134 -8.18 -18.75 34.23
C LYS A 134 -8.74 -17.58 33.43
N THR A 135 -8.92 -16.41 34.05
CA THR A 135 -9.47 -15.22 33.39
C THR A 135 -8.44 -14.64 32.43
N LYS A 136 -7.18 -14.51 32.88
CA LYS A 136 -6.07 -14.04 32.04
C LYS A 136 -5.70 -15.02 30.92
N LEU A 137 -5.86 -16.32 31.13
CA LEU A 137 -5.64 -17.34 30.10
C LEU A 137 -6.59 -17.22 28.91
N THR A 138 -7.85 -16.83 29.16
CA THR A 138 -8.82 -16.58 28.08
C THR A 138 -8.39 -15.40 27.23
N GLN A 139 -7.87 -14.33 27.86
CA GLN A 139 -7.31 -13.19 27.14
C GLN A 139 -6.08 -13.58 26.30
N LEU A 140 -5.17 -14.37 26.86
CA LEU A 140 -4.01 -14.89 26.13
C LEU A 140 -4.43 -15.70 24.89
N GLN A 141 -5.41 -16.60 25.03
CA GLN A 141 -5.90 -17.40 23.89
C GLN A 141 -6.56 -16.55 22.80
N ASN A 142 -7.30 -15.52 23.19
CA ASN A 142 -7.96 -14.61 22.25
C ASN A 142 -6.98 -13.69 21.51
N LEU A 143 -5.90 -13.27 22.16
CA LEU A 143 -5.00 -12.24 21.63
C LEU A 143 -3.71 -12.79 21.03
N PHE A 144 -3.24 -13.94 21.50
CA PHE A 144 -1.88 -14.42 21.22
C PHE A 144 -1.82 -15.87 20.73
N SER A 145 -2.97 -16.49 20.40
CA SER A 145 -2.99 -17.77 19.68
C SER A 145 -2.47 -17.64 18.25
N THR A 146 -2.09 -18.75 17.63
CA THR A 146 -1.60 -18.81 16.24
C THR A 146 -2.56 -18.17 15.25
N ILE A 147 -3.86 -18.38 15.44
CA ILE A 147 -4.90 -17.72 14.65
C ILE A 147 -4.91 -16.22 14.89
N ALA A 148 -4.86 -15.77 16.14
CA ALA A 148 -4.87 -14.34 16.45
C ALA A 148 -3.65 -13.62 15.83
N ILE A 149 -2.51 -14.32 15.77
CA ILE A 149 -1.30 -13.88 15.09
C ILE A 149 -1.51 -13.83 13.58
N ASP A 150 -1.89 -14.93 12.93
CA ASP A 150 -2.02 -15.03 11.47
C ASP A 150 -3.07 -14.09 10.88
N THR A 151 -4.14 -13.85 11.63
CA THR A 151 -5.26 -12.99 11.23
C THR A 151 -5.07 -11.53 11.64
N GLY A 152 -4.10 -11.25 12.51
CA GLY A 152 -3.87 -9.91 13.07
C GLY A 152 -4.96 -9.43 14.04
N ILE A 153 -5.81 -10.33 14.56
CA ILE A 153 -7.00 -10.01 15.38
C ILE A 153 -6.68 -9.16 16.62
N ILE A 154 -5.52 -9.34 17.27
CA ILE A 154 -5.06 -8.54 18.43
C ILE A 154 -5.03 -7.02 18.15
N TRP A 155 -5.06 -6.59 16.88
CA TRP A 155 -5.11 -5.16 16.57
C TRP A 155 -6.50 -4.63 16.29
N THR A 156 -7.43 -5.53 15.99
CA THR A 156 -8.85 -5.21 15.81
C THR A 156 -9.61 -5.25 17.12
N LEU A 157 -9.26 -6.16 18.04
CA LEU A 157 -9.99 -6.37 19.30
C LEU A 157 -9.84 -5.20 20.25
N GLU A 158 -10.94 -4.75 20.84
CA GLU A 158 -10.90 -3.65 21.81
C GLU A 158 -10.16 -4.07 23.08
N GLU A 159 -10.28 -5.33 23.50
CA GLU A 159 -9.60 -5.86 24.70
C GLU A 159 -8.07 -5.82 24.60
N ALA A 160 -7.52 -5.65 23.39
CA ALA A 160 -6.09 -5.54 23.14
C ALA A 160 -5.58 -4.09 23.05
N TYR A 161 -6.41 -3.08 23.28
CA TYR A 161 -6.03 -1.67 23.13
C TYR A 161 -4.78 -1.27 23.94
N GLU A 162 -4.70 -1.68 25.21
CA GLU A 162 -3.55 -1.37 26.05
C GLU A 162 -2.28 -2.13 25.63
N ILE A 163 -2.43 -3.36 25.12
CA ILE A 163 -1.32 -4.13 24.54
C ILE A 163 -0.75 -3.41 23.31
N ARG A 164 -1.62 -2.94 22.41
CA ARG A 164 -1.19 -2.23 21.19
C ARG A 164 -0.32 -1.01 21.46
N LYS A 165 -0.63 -0.24 22.51
CA LYS A 165 0.15 0.95 22.88
C LYS A 165 1.60 0.64 23.24
N LYS A 166 1.88 -0.59 23.69
CA LYS A 166 3.23 -1.04 24.05
C LYS A 166 4.09 -1.40 22.83
N ILE A 167 3.52 -1.38 21.62
CA ILE A 167 4.20 -1.80 20.39
C ILE A 167 4.30 -0.60 19.44
N SER A 168 5.53 -0.12 19.20
CA SER A 168 5.81 0.96 18.24
C SER A 168 6.74 0.48 17.13
N LEU A 169 6.27 0.53 15.88
CA LEU A 169 7.05 0.14 14.71
C LEU A 169 8.07 1.21 14.28
N GLN A 170 8.02 2.40 14.86
CA GLN A 170 8.99 3.47 14.60
C GLN A 170 10.34 3.23 15.29
N ARG A 171 10.43 2.22 16.16
CA ARG A 171 11.63 1.90 16.95
C ARG A 171 12.40 0.68 16.45
N ARG A 172 12.03 0.18 15.25
CA ARG A 172 12.70 -0.95 14.59
C ARG A 172 14.11 -0.60 14.13
N VAL A 173 14.91 -1.64 13.91
CA VAL A 173 16.32 -1.55 13.52
C VAL A 173 16.58 -0.69 12.29
N ASP A 174 15.72 -0.76 11.28
CA ASP A 174 15.85 0.00 10.03
C ASP A 174 15.65 1.50 10.25
N LYS A 175 14.63 1.89 11.01
CA LYS A 175 14.38 3.30 11.34
C LYS A 175 15.47 3.87 12.22
N TYR A 176 15.88 3.10 13.22
CA TYR A 176 16.94 3.53 14.12
C TYR A 176 18.31 3.61 13.42
N LEU A 177 18.61 2.70 12.49
CA LEU A 177 19.84 2.75 11.70
C LEU A 177 19.84 3.96 10.76
N VAL A 178 18.75 4.24 10.04
CA VAL A 178 18.63 5.46 9.23
C VAL A 178 18.86 6.71 10.07
N GLU A 179 18.18 6.81 11.22
CA GLU A 179 18.35 7.93 12.14
C GLU A 179 19.82 8.09 12.59
N SER A 180 20.47 6.98 12.96
CA SER A 180 21.89 6.96 13.32
C SER A 180 22.80 7.42 12.18
N LEU A 181 22.56 6.97 10.94
CA LEU A 181 23.32 7.38 9.77
C LEU A 181 23.12 8.88 9.49
N THR A 182 21.88 9.38 9.57
CA THR A 182 21.56 10.79 9.35
C THR A 182 22.25 11.70 10.38
N TYR A 183 22.24 11.34 11.66
CA TYR A 183 22.97 12.12 12.68
C TYR A 183 24.48 12.06 12.46
N THR A 184 25.01 10.91 12.04
CA THR A 184 26.42 10.73 11.73
C THR A 184 26.85 11.62 10.56
N ALA A 185 26.05 11.67 9.48
CA ALA A 185 26.31 12.55 8.36
C ALA A 185 26.26 14.03 8.74
N LYS A 186 25.28 14.45 9.55
CA LYS A 186 25.21 15.83 10.06
C LYS A 186 26.42 16.22 10.91
N GLN A 187 26.92 15.30 11.75
CA GLN A 187 28.14 15.52 12.54
C GLN A 187 29.38 15.62 11.66
N LEU A 188 29.55 14.70 10.70
CA LEU A 188 30.65 14.75 9.74
C LEU A 188 30.63 16.03 8.90
N GLN A 189 29.44 16.50 8.49
CA GLN A 189 29.29 17.75 7.77
C GLN A 189 29.68 18.95 8.65
N ALA A 190 29.34 18.92 9.95
CA ALA A 190 29.75 19.96 10.90
C ALA A 190 31.28 19.98 11.14
N GLU A 191 31.95 18.84 11.01
CA GLU A 191 33.42 18.71 11.02
C GLU A 191 34.07 19.09 9.67
N GLY A 192 33.28 19.46 8.65
CA GLY A 192 33.76 20.00 7.39
C GLY A 192 33.99 18.99 6.26
N LEU A 193 33.47 17.75 6.35
CA LEU A 193 33.47 16.86 5.18
C LEU A 193 32.40 17.26 4.16
N GLU A 194 32.77 17.17 2.89
CA GLU A 194 31.84 17.28 1.76
C GLU A 194 30.83 16.12 1.74
N ILE A 195 29.61 16.42 1.31
CA ILE A 195 28.50 15.46 1.40
C ILE A 195 28.72 14.20 0.55
N ASP A 196 29.34 14.34 -0.62
CA ASP A 196 29.63 13.21 -1.50
C ASP A 196 30.65 12.25 -0.85
N LEU A 197 31.65 12.80 -0.15
CA LEU A 197 32.62 12.00 0.59
C LEU A 197 31.97 11.32 1.81
N ILE A 198 31.08 12.01 2.52
CA ILE A 198 30.29 11.43 3.62
C ILE A 198 29.49 10.21 3.12
N HIS A 199 28.81 10.34 1.97
CA HIS A 199 28.07 9.25 1.35
C HIS A 199 28.98 8.07 1.01
N LYS A 200 30.14 8.32 0.38
CA LYS A 200 31.13 7.28 0.06
C LYS A 200 31.58 6.55 1.33
N ILE A 201 32.01 7.26 2.37
CA ILE A 201 32.55 6.63 3.59
C ILE A 201 31.49 5.79 4.32
N ILE A 202 30.27 6.32 4.46
CA ILE A 202 29.16 5.59 5.08
C ILE A 202 28.85 4.31 4.30
N MET A 203 28.79 4.39 2.97
CA MET A 203 28.55 3.22 2.12
C MET A 203 29.66 2.19 2.18
N ARG A 204 30.93 2.63 2.15
CA ARG A 204 32.09 1.74 2.30
C ARG A 204 32.09 1.03 3.65
N SER A 205 31.74 1.77 4.70
CA SER A 205 31.63 1.24 6.07
C SER A 205 30.50 0.21 6.16
N LEU A 206 29.30 0.53 5.67
CA LEU A 206 28.18 -0.41 5.63
C LEU A 206 28.57 -1.71 4.92
N PHE A 207 29.29 -1.64 3.80
CA PHE A 207 29.72 -2.84 3.08
C PHE A 207 30.63 -3.72 3.89
N LEU A 208 31.68 -3.11 4.44
CA LEU A 208 32.70 -3.81 5.19
C LEU A 208 32.07 -4.53 6.36
N LEU A 209 31.13 -3.88 7.03
CA LEU A 209 30.37 -4.46 8.12
C LEU A 209 29.46 -5.63 7.67
N TYR A 210 28.85 -5.56 6.49
CA TYR A 210 28.12 -6.69 5.91
C TYR A 210 29.05 -7.86 5.55
N LEU A 211 30.21 -7.59 4.95
CA LEU A 211 31.19 -8.60 4.60
C LEU A 211 31.78 -9.26 5.86
N GLU A 212 32.15 -8.47 6.86
CA GLU A 212 32.69 -8.92 8.14
C GLU A 212 31.70 -9.82 8.88
N ASP A 213 30.50 -9.31 9.15
CA ASP A 213 29.54 -10.03 10.00
C ASP A 213 29.05 -11.31 9.33
N ARG A 214 29.06 -11.36 7.98
CA ARG A 214 28.69 -12.56 7.22
C ARG A 214 29.85 -13.52 7.00
N GLY A 215 31.04 -13.22 7.51
CA GLY A 215 32.24 -14.06 7.41
C GLY A 215 32.88 -14.07 6.02
N ALA A 216 32.61 -13.06 5.21
CA ALA A 216 33.24 -12.86 3.90
C ALA A 216 34.63 -12.20 4.02
N THR A 217 34.89 -11.47 5.11
CA THR A 217 36.25 -11.07 5.56
C THR A 217 36.61 -11.78 6.87
N ASP A 218 37.90 -11.97 7.13
CA ASP A 218 38.41 -12.64 8.32
C ASP A 218 39.56 -11.85 8.98
N GLU A 219 40.02 -12.30 10.16
CA GLU A 219 41.13 -11.68 10.90
C GLU A 219 42.40 -11.57 10.05
N LYS A 220 42.65 -12.56 9.17
CA LYS A 220 43.79 -12.54 8.25
C LYS A 220 43.68 -11.37 7.28
N PHE A 221 42.52 -11.16 6.68
CA PHE A 221 42.26 -10.05 5.76
C PHE A 221 42.56 -8.68 6.40
N TYR A 222 42.16 -8.47 7.66
CA TYR A 222 42.40 -7.21 8.38
C TYR A 222 43.83 -7.06 8.89
N SER A 223 44.45 -8.13 9.38
CA SER A 223 45.84 -8.12 9.85
C SER A 223 46.85 -7.82 8.73
N GLU A 224 46.52 -8.14 7.48
CA GLU A 224 47.29 -7.74 6.30
C GLU A 224 47.29 -6.21 6.07
N ILE A 225 46.25 -5.50 6.52
CA ILE A 225 46.16 -4.04 6.43
C ILE A 225 46.88 -3.38 7.62
N LYS A 226 46.49 -3.77 8.84
CA LYS A 226 47.03 -3.26 10.09
C LYS A 226 47.38 -4.43 11.00
N LYS A 227 48.67 -4.56 11.33
CA LYS A 227 49.18 -5.67 12.16
C LYS A 227 48.39 -5.79 13.47
N GLY A 228 47.79 -6.96 13.71
CA GLY A 228 47.00 -7.24 14.91
C GLY A 228 45.53 -6.80 14.86
N ALA A 229 45.09 -6.19 13.76
CA ALA A 229 43.68 -5.89 13.54
C ALA A 229 42.90 -7.19 13.27
N LYS A 230 41.77 -7.34 13.96
CA LYS A 230 40.87 -8.49 13.83
C LYS A 230 39.57 -8.14 13.12
N SER A 231 39.22 -6.86 13.09
CA SER A 231 38.00 -6.31 12.54
C SER A 231 38.24 -4.96 11.86
N TYR A 232 37.24 -4.51 11.10
CA TYR A 232 37.19 -3.16 10.54
C TYR A 232 37.31 -2.09 11.63
N PHE A 233 36.69 -2.32 12.80
CA PHE A 233 36.72 -1.40 13.92
C PHE A 233 38.13 -1.16 14.48
N ASP A 234 39.04 -2.14 14.37
CA ASP A 234 40.44 -2.01 14.79
C ASP A 234 41.27 -1.14 13.84
N ILE A 235 40.74 -0.82 12.65
CA ILE A 235 41.38 0.01 11.62
C ILE A 235 40.90 1.47 11.70
N LEU A 236 39.68 1.70 12.21
CA LEU A 236 39.04 3.02 12.28
C LEU A 236 39.71 4.05 13.20
N ASP A 237 40.83 3.73 13.83
CA ASP A 237 41.66 4.68 14.57
C ASP A 237 42.81 5.25 13.73
N ASP A 238 43.00 4.79 12.49
CA ASP A 238 44.10 5.12 11.58
C ASP A 238 43.58 5.39 10.15
N ALA A 239 43.72 6.64 9.69
CA ALA A 239 43.22 7.09 8.39
C ALA A 239 43.96 6.44 7.21
N ASP A 240 45.28 6.31 7.29
CA ASP A 240 46.10 5.75 6.21
C ASP A 240 45.80 4.25 6.03
N LYS A 241 45.61 3.54 7.14
CA LYS A 241 45.19 2.13 7.12
C LYS A 241 43.77 1.96 6.63
N THR A 242 42.87 2.88 6.96
CA THR A 242 41.51 2.87 6.43
C THR A 242 41.50 3.02 4.90
N TYR A 243 42.28 3.95 4.33
CA TYR A 243 42.40 4.05 2.87
C TYR A 243 43.08 2.84 2.23
N SER A 244 44.08 2.26 2.90
CA SER A 244 44.69 1.01 2.44
C SER A 244 43.66 -0.13 2.34
N LEU A 245 42.73 -0.21 3.29
CA LEU A 245 41.61 -1.16 3.26
C LEU A 245 40.64 -0.86 2.11
N PHE A 246 40.23 0.40 1.93
CA PHE A 246 39.34 0.79 0.83
C PHE A 246 39.94 0.46 -0.54
N LYS A 247 41.24 0.74 -0.72
CA LYS A 247 41.93 0.43 -1.98
C LYS A 247 41.98 -1.07 -2.25
N LYS A 248 42.19 -1.87 -1.20
CA LYS A 248 42.14 -3.32 -1.32
C LYS A 248 40.75 -3.76 -1.79
N LEU A 249 39.67 -3.28 -1.18
CA LEU A 249 38.31 -3.59 -1.63
C LEU A 249 38.07 -3.17 -3.08
N GLU A 250 38.51 -1.98 -3.46
CA GLU A 250 38.44 -1.48 -4.84
C GLU A 250 39.03 -2.51 -5.83
N GLU A 251 40.20 -3.08 -5.56
CA GLU A 251 40.82 -4.10 -6.43
C GLU A 251 40.02 -5.42 -6.53
N TYR A 252 39.30 -5.81 -5.47
CA TYR A 252 38.54 -7.08 -5.42
C TYR A 252 37.14 -6.98 -6.01
N PHE A 253 36.54 -5.79 -5.92
CA PHE A 253 35.22 -5.44 -6.44
C PHE A 253 35.31 -4.66 -7.74
N ASN A 254 36.42 -4.86 -8.47
CA ASN A 254 36.65 -4.36 -9.83
C ASN A 254 36.58 -2.83 -9.97
N GLY A 255 36.83 -2.07 -8.92
CA GLY A 255 36.83 -0.62 -8.96
C GLY A 255 35.44 0.03 -8.99
N ASN A 256 34.41 -0.64 -9.52
CA ASN A 256 33.15 0.02 -9.89
C ASN A 256 32.32 0.60 -8.73
N VAL A 257 32.53 0.13 -7.49
CA VAL A 257 31.72 0.53 -6.32
C VAL A 257 32.54 1.26 -5.25
N PHE A 258 33.85 1.02 -5.17
CA PHE A 258 34.73 1.53 -4.09
C PHE A 258 35.73 2.57 -4.58
N THR A 259 35.43 3.25 -5.70
CA THR A 259 36.25 4.27 -6.34
C THR A 259 36.81 5.28 -5.33
N ILE A 260 38.13 5.37 -5.22
CA ILE A 260 38.86 6.32 -4.35
C ILE A 260 39.29 7.54 -5.18
N ASP A 261 38.80 8.73 -4.83
CA ASP A 261 39.20 9.95 -5.54
C ASP A 261 40.60 10.41 -5.08
N SER A 262 41.38 11.05 -5.94
CA SER A 262 42.73 11.52 -5.55
C SER A 262 42.71 12.58 -4.43
N ASN A 263 41.56 13.22 -4.20
CA ASN A 263 41.42 14.37 -3.32
C ASN A 263 40.64 14.06 -2.03
N GLU A 264 40.20 12.81 -1.82
CA GLU A 264 39.47 12.45 -0.60
C GLU A 264 40.40 12.40 0.62
N SER A 265 40.01 13.02 1.73
CA SER A 265 40.79 13.02 2.98
C SER A 265 39.88 12.89 4.20
N ILE A 266 40.25 11.99 5.12
CA ILE A 266 39.53 11.71 6.36
C ILE A 266 40.47 11.86 7.55
N SER A 267 39.94 12.41 8.66
CA SER A 267 40.67 12.53 9.91
C SER A 267 40.33 11.38 10.86
N ARG A 268 41.15 11.18 11.88
CA ARG A 268 40.88 10.23 12.97
C ARG A 268 39.58 10.57 13.71
N GLU A 269 39.24 11.84 13.86
CA GLU A 269 37.99 12.26 14.53
C GLU A 269 36.76 11.89 13.69
N HIS A 270 36.85 12.03 12.36
CA HIS A 270 35.79 11.58 11.46
C HIS A 270 35.54 10.07 11.60
N LEU A 271 36.61 9.28 11.69
CA LEU A 271 36.49 7.83 11.85
C LEU A 271 35.92 7.41 13.21
N LYS A 272 36.16 8.16 14.29
CA LYS A 272 35.48 7.94 15.58
C LYS A 272 33.98 8.15 15.49
N ILE A 273 33.52 9.14 14.71
CA ILE A 273 32.10 9.38 14.46
C ILE A 273 31.48 8.18 13.72
N ILE A 274 32.17 7.67 12.69
CA ILE A 274 31.76 6.45 11.97
C ILE A 274 31.73 5.23 12.91
N ARG A 275 32.76 5.04 13.75
CA ARG A 275 32.81 3.95 14.75
C ARG A 275 31.61 4.04 15.70
N LYS A 276 31.32 5.21 16.24
CA LYS A 276 30.18 5.44 17.14
C LYS A 276 28.85 5.05 16.50
N CYS A 277 28.64 5.42 15.22
CA CYS A 277 27.43 5.12 14.47
C CYS A 277 27.09 3.63 14.52
N PHE A 278 28.05 2.75 14.23
CA PHE A 278 27.79 1.32 14.08
C PHE A 278 27.90 0.50 15.37
N ILE A 279 28.60 0.99 16.40
CA ILE A 279 28.69 0.31 17.69
C ILE A 279 27.45 0.60 18.56
N ASN A 280 27.12 1.86 18.81
CA ASN A 280 26.10 2.21 19.81
C ASN A 280 24.81 2.80 19.19
N GLY A 281 24.86 3.16 17.91
CA GLY A 281 23.96 4.14 17.32
C GLY A 281 24.38 5.56 17.69
N ASN A 282 24.17 6.50 16.78
CA ASN A 282 24.38 7.91 17.02
C ASN A 282 23.04 8.56 17.39
N ASP A 283 22.97 9.18 18.57
CA ASP A 283 21.80 9.92 19.09
C ASP A 283 22.10 11.43 19.19
N ASN A 284 23.12 11.89 18.45
CA ASN A 284 23.61 13.26 18.46
C ASN A 284 24.19 13.75 19.80
N THR A 285 24.52 12.85 20.73
CA THR A 285 25.21 13.20 21.98
C THR A 285 26.73 13.12 21.86
N LEU A 286 27.49 13.85 22.69
CA LEU A 286 28.96 13.73 22.75
C LEU A 286 29.45 12.63 23.70
N GLN A 287 28.55 11.97 24.44
CA GLN A 287 28.94 10.94 25.41
C GLN A 287 29.36 9.64 24.70
N GLN A 288 30.62 9.27 24.88
CA GLN A 288 31.11 7.92 24.60
C GLN A 288 30.70 7.03 25.79
N ASN A 289 29.91 5.99 25.53
CA ASN A 289 29.63 4.99 26.55
C ASN A 289 30.86 4.08 26.71
N LEU A 290 31.31 3.88 27.94
CA LEU A 290 32.56 3.21 28.32
C LEU A 290 32.57 1.67 28.06
N PHE A 291 31.48 1.09 27.56
CA PHE A 291 31.36 -0.34 27.28
C PHE A 291 31.18 -0.56 25.77
N GLU A 292 32.30 -0.69 25.05
CA GLU A 292 32.36 -0.90 23.60
C GLU A 292 32.04 -2.35 23.17
N ASP A 293 31.96 -3.30 24.11
CA ASP A 293 31.94 -4.75 23.83
C ASP A 293 30.59 -5.31 23.31
N LEU A 294 29.55 -4.50 23.12
CA LEU A 294 28.27 -4.96 22.58
C LEU A 294 27.76 -4.07 21.42
N ARG A 295 28.27 -4.32 20.22
CA ARG A 295 27.78 -3.72 18.97
C ARG A 295 26.27 -3.90 18.81
N LEU A 296 25.53 -2.80 18.62
CA LEU A 296 24.07 -2.79 18.56
C LEU A 296 23.52 -3.46 17.30
N PHE A 297 24.12 -3.14 16.15
CA PHE A 297 23.74 -3.65 14.83
C PHE A 297 24.53 -4.91 14.47
N ASP A 298 23.84 -5.96 14.05
CA ASP A 298 24.42 -7.23 13.62
C ASP A 298 24.05 -7.49 12.15
N PHE A 299 24.98 -7.25 11.24
CA PHE A 299 24.73 -7.31 9.80
C PHE A 299 24.80 -8.73 9.23
N SER A 300 25.12 -9.72 10.08
CA SER A 300 24.88 -11.14 9.78
C SER A 300 23.38 -11.44 9.80
N ILE A 301 22.62 -10.70 10.62
CA ILE A 301 21.19 -10.85 10.82
C ILE A 301 20.39 -9.85 9.96
N ILE A 302 20.85 -8.60 9.87
CA ILE A 302 20.20 -7.57 9.04
C ILE A 302 20.23 -8.04 7.57
N GLN A 303 19.06 -7.96 6.93
CA GLN A 303 18.84 -8.41 5.56
C GLN A 303 19.44 -7.44 4.54
N ILE A 304 20.04 -7.98 3.46
CA ILE A 304 20.65 -7.20 2.38
C ILE A 304 19.58 -6.32 1.70
N GLU A 305 18.36 -6.82 1.59
CA GLU A 305 17.16 -6.15 1.10
C GLU A 305 16.89 -4.83 1.84
N LEU A 306 17.28 -4.77 3.12
CA LEU A 306 17.07 -3.61 3.96
C LEU A 306 18.08 -2.50 3.67
N LEU A 307 19.24 -2.83 3.10
CA LEU A 307 20.26 -1.84 2.75
C LEU A 307 19.70 -0.80 1.78
N SER A 308 19.00 -1.25 0.73
CA SER A 308 18.34 -0.39 -0.25
C SER A 308 17.35 0.57 0.45
N GLU A 309 16.56 0.07 1.41
CA GLU A 309 15.65 0.89 2.22
C GLU A 309 16.41 1.93 3.06
N ILE A 310 17.44 1.49 3.77
CA ILE A 310 18.23 2.33 4.67
C ILE A 310 18.89 3.46 3.89
N TYR A 311 19.51 3.13 2.75
CA TYR A 311 20.23 4.09 1.93
C TYR A 311 19.31 5.13 1.29
N GLU A 312 18.20 4.72 0.69
CA GLU A 312 17.23 5.63 0.06
C GLU A 312 16.58 6.57 1.09
N ASN A 313 16.29 6.06 2.29
CA ASN A 313 15.75 6.89 3.36
C ASN A 313 16.79 7.88 3.90
N PHE A 314 18.04 7.43 4.08
CA PHE A 314 19.16 8.26 4.48
C PHE A 314 19.41 9.42 3.48
N LEU A 315 19.50 9.13 2.17
CA LEU A 315 19.70 10.16 1.14
C LEU A 315 18.59 11.22 1.17
N ALA A 316 17.36 10.78 1.39
CA ALA A 316 16.21 11.67 1.44
C ALA A 316 16.18 12.61 2.63
N GLU A 317 16.69 12.17 3.78
CA GLU A 317 16.76 12.99 4.99
C GLU A 317 17.85 14.07 4.86
N ILE A 318 18.92 13.78 4.11
CA ILE A 318 20.04 14.70 3.91
C ILE A 318 19.80 15.66 2.75
N ASN A 319 19.12 15.22 1.70
CA ASN A 319 18.83 16.05 0.53
C ASN A 319 17.34 15.95 0.15
N PRO A 320 16.48 16.76 0.80
CA PRO A 320 15.03 16.69 0.62
C PRO A 320 14.54 17.06 -0.79
N THR A 321 15.32 17.85 -1.53
CA THR A 321 15.00 18.29 -2.89
C THR A 321 15.18 17.16 -3.91
N LEU A 322 16.15 16.25 -3.70
CA LEU A 322 16.37 15.09 -4.56
C LEU A 322 15.08 14.29 -4.75
N LYS A 323 14.38 13.91 -3.67
CA LYS A 323 13.11 13.15 -3.77
C LYS A 323 12.01 13.86 -4.55
N GLN A 324 11.92 15.20 -4.46
CA GLN A 324 10.90 15.96 -5.18
C GLN A 324 11.19 16.08 -6.67
N ASP A 325 12.47 16.16 -7.03
CA ASP A 325 12.92 16.36 -8.41
C ASP A 325 13.05 15.04 -9.18
N THR A 326 13.46 13.96 -8.50
CA THR A 326 13.59 12.62 -9.12
C THR A 326 12.31 11.81 -9.07
N GLY A 327 11.37 12.14 -8.17
CA GLY A 327 10.16 11.36 -7.94
C GLY A 327 10.44 9.95 -7.40
N THR A 328 11.62 9.70 -6.83
CA THR A 328 12.06 8.39 -6.35
C THR A 328 11.45 8.04 -4.99
N TYR A 329 10.79 6.88 -4.93
CA TYR A 329 10.27 6.30 -3.70
C TYR A 329 10.74 4.86 -3.58
N TYR A 330 11.31 4.51 -2.42
CA TYR A 330 11.68 3.14 -2.11
C TYR A 330 10.47 2.21 -2.22
N THR A 331 10.66 1.09 -2.92
CA THR A 331 9.63 0.06 -3.11
C THR A 331 9.59 -0.86 -1.89
N PRO A 332 8.47 -0.96 -1.17
CA PRO A 332 8.33 -1.85 -0.03
C PRO A 332 8.60 -3.32 -0.40
N PRO A 333 9.36 -4.11 0.41
CA PRO A 333 9.68 -5.51 0.10
C PRO A 333 8.46 -6.39 -0.13
N SER A 334 7.37 -6.17 0.60
CA SER A 334 6.10 -6.90 0.41
C SER A 334 5.46 -6.67 -0.96
N LEU A 335 5.69 -5.51 -1.59
CA LEU A 335 5.21 -5.22 -2.93
C LEU A 335 6.08 -5.90 -3.99
N VAL A 336 7.40 -5.94 -3.77
CA VAL A 336 8.35 -6.70 -4.60
C VAL A 336 8.00 -8.19 -4.58
N GLU A 337 7.77 -8.73 -3.37
CA GLU A 337 7.33 -10.12 -3.18
C GLU A 337 6.00 -10.43 -3.87
N LEU A 338 5.01 -9.54 -3.80
CA LEU A 338 3.74 -9.70 -4.52
C LEU A 338 3.97 -9.84 -6.03
N ILE A 339 4.77 -8.94 -6.61
CA ILE A 339 5.03 -8.90 -8.05
C ILE A 339 5.80 -10.15 -8.49
N LEU A 340 6.85 -10.50 -7.76
CA LEU A 340 7.68 -11.65 -8.11
C LEU A 340 7.01 -12.98 -7.79
N ASN A 341 6.12 -13.10 -6.79
CA ASN A 341 5.32 -14.32 -6.59
C ASN A 341 4.40 -14.61 -7.78
N GLU A 342 3.91 -13.56 -8.44
CA GLU A 342 3.05 -13.67 -9.61
C GLU A 342 3.82 -13.97 -10.91
N LYS A 343 5.08 -13.52 -11.03
CA LYS A 343 5.85 -13.60 -12.31
C LYS A 343 7.16 -14.39 -12.26
N LEU A 344 7.70 -14.65 -11.07
CA LEU A 344 8.92 -15.42 -10.86
C LEU A 344 8.82 -16.29 -9.58
N PRO A 345 7.79 -17.15 -9.44
CA PRO A 345 7.61 -18.01 -8.24
C PRO A 345 8.78 -18.96 -8.00
N ILE A 346 8.92 -19.53 -6.80
CA ILE A 346 10.07 -20.39 -6.42
C ILE A 346 9.69 -21.77 -5.88
N SER A 347 8.47 -22.24 -6.14
CA SER A 347 8.05 -23.57 -5.71
C SER A 347 8.97 -24.65 -6.32
N ARG A 348 9.05 -25.84 -5.72
CA ARG A 348 9.96 -26.92 -6.17
C ARG A 348 9.72 -27.38 -7.62
N THR A 349 8.55 -27.07 -8.19
CA THR A 349 8.22 -27.33 -9.59
C THR A 349 8.83 -26.31 -10.55
N GLU A 350 9.23 -25.15 -10.06
CA GLU A 350 9.88 -24.08 -10.83
C GLU A 350 11.36 -24.41 -11.04
N LYS A 351 11.71 -24.79 -12.28
CA LYS A 351 13.06 -25.20 -12.67
C LYS A 351 13.70 -24.31 -13.75
N GLU A 352 12.93 -23.41 -14.37
CA GLU A 352 13.46 -22.50 -15.38
C GLU A 352 14.15 -21.30 -14.70
N PHE A 353 15.48 -21.27 -14.76
CA PHE A 353 16.33 -20.25 -14.12
C PHE A 353 17.05 -19.34 -15.11
N ASN A 354 17.01 -19.62 -16.41
CA ASN A 354 17.61 -18.80 -17.46
C ASN A 354 16.56 -17.81 -17.98
N ILE A 355 16.19 -16.87 -17.12
CA ILE A 355 15.16 -15.84 -17.36
C ILE A 355 15.83 -14.49 -17.25
N LYS A 356 15.87 -13.73 -18.35
CA LYS A 356 16.44 -12.37 -18.35
C LYS A 356 15.45 -11.37 -17.77
N VAL A 357 15.80 -10.84 -16.61
CA VAL A 357 15.02 -9.86 -15.85
C VAL A 357 15.62 -8.47 -15.98
N LEU A 358 14.79 -7.50 -16.35
CA LEU A 358 15.14 -6.09 -16.38
C LEU A 358 14.33 -5.29 -15.36
N ASP A 359 15.00 -4.45 -14.59
CA ASP A 359 14.37 -3.28 -13.96
C ASP A 359 14.76 -2.00 -14.70
N PRO A 360 13.80 -1.35 -15.40
CA PRO A 360 14.09 -0.18 -16.23
C PRO A 360 14.31 1.11 -15.41
N THR A 361 14.18 1.05 -14.09
CA THR A 361 14.39 2.16 -13.15
C THR A 361 14.84 1.59 -11.82
N CYS A 362 15.99 0.90 -11.84
CA CYS A 362 16.33 -0.06 -10.79
C CYS A 362 16.61 0.57 -9.42
N GLY A 363 16.89 1.86 -9.34
CA GLY A 363 17.23 2.53 -8.09
C GLY A 363 18.38 1.82 -7.39
N SER A 364 18.19 1.52 -6.11
CA SER A 364 19.11 0.73 -5.27
C SER A 364 19.03 -0.79 -5.46
N GLY A 365 18.29 -1.29 -6.47
CA GLY A 365 18.40 -2.66 -6.97
C GLY A 365 17.53 -3.73 -6.29
N ILE A 366 16.51 -3.36 -5.50
CA ILE A 366 15.72 -4.33 -4.73
C ILE A 366 15.06 -5.42 -5.61
N PHE A 367 14.46 -5.05 -6.75
CA PHE A 367 13.88 -6.05 -7.68
C PHE A 367 14.95 -6.97 -8.28
N LEU A 368 16.14 -6.44 -8.56
CA LEU A 368 17.24 -7.19 -9.16
C LEU A 368 17.80 -8.22 -8.18
N VAL A 369 18.01 -7.81 -6.93
CA VAL A 369 18.50 -8.69 -5.85
C VAL A 369 17.52 -9.82 -5.57
N GLU A 370 16.23 -9.51 -5.45
CA GLU A 370 15.21 -10.52 -5.19
C GLU A 370 15.00 -11.45 -6.39
N SER A 371 15.08 -10.93 -7.61
CA SER A 371 15.06 -11.77 -8.81
C SER A 371 16.27 -12.70 -8.87
N PHE A 372 17.48 -12.21 -8.58
CA PHE A 372 18.69 -13.02 -8.55
C PHE A 372 18.58 -14.18 -7.55
N LYS A 373 18.13 -13.92 -6.32
CA LYS A 373 17.90 -14.96 -5.31
C LYS A 373 16.90 -16.02 -5.78
N ARG A 374 15.83 -15.60 -6.46
CA ARG A 374 14.82 -16.52 -7.02
C ARG A 374 15.40 -17.36 -8.15
N LEU A 375 16.24 -16.81 -9.01
CA LEU A 375 16.93 -17.57 -10.06
C LEU A 375 17.94 -18.56 -9.47
N VAL A 376 18.69 -18.18 -8.43
CA VAL A 376 19.55 -19.11 -7.67
C VAL A 376 18.71 -20.27 -7.15
N LYS A 377 17.58 -19.98 -6.50
CA LYS A 377 16.66 -21.01 -5.99
C LYS A 377 16.13 -21.94 -7.09
N ARG A 378 15.75 -21.41 -8.24
CA ARG A 378 15.28 -22.20 -9.39
C ARG A 378 16.40 -23.04 -10.02
N TYR A 379 17.64 -22.53 -10.04
CA TYR A 379 18.81 -23.33 -10.42
C TYR A 379 18.98 -24.51 -9.48
N GLU A 380 18.87 -24.29 -8.16
CA GLU A 380 18.96 -25.37 -7.17
C GLU A 380 17.84 -26.41 -7.36
N ASN A 381 16.62 -25.96 -7.66
CA ASN A 381 15.49 -26.86 -7.98
C ASN A 381 15.75 -27.69 -9.25
N ALA A 382 16.38 -27.10 -10.26
CA ALA A 382 16.69 -27.77 -11.51
C ALA A 382 17.80 -28.83 -11.36
N ASN A 383 18.81 -28.54 -10.53
CA ASN A 383 20.01 -29.37 -10.39
C ASN A 383 20.03 -30.24 -9.13
N SER A 384 19.09 -30.04 -8.21
CA SER A 384 19.03 -30.70 -6.90
C SER A 384 20.30 -30.54 -6.05
N GLU A 385 21.03 -29.44 -6.25
CA GLU A 385 22.25 -29.09 -5.51
C GLU A 385 22.18 -27.62 -5.07
N LYS A 386 22.83 -27.30 -3.94
CA LYS A 386 22.98 -25.90 -3.51
C LYS A 386 23.97 -25.18 -4.43
N LEU A 387 23.64 -23.99 -4.90
CA LEU A 387 24.52 -23.24 -5.79
C LEU A 387 25.52 -22.39 -4.99
N THR A 388 26.73 -22.91 -4.81
CA THR A 388 27.81 -22.21 -4.06
C THR A 388 29.04 -21.88 -4.89
N ASP A 389 29.11 -22.35 -6.14
CA ASP A 389 30.24 -22.12 -7.03
C ASP A 389 30.25 -20.67 -7.55
N PHE A 390 31.40 -20.01 -7.40
CA PHE A 390 31.58 -18.61 -7.77
C PHE A 390 31.30 -18.34 -9.25
N ASN A 391 31.83 -19.18 -10.15
CA ASN A 391 31.73 -18.95 -11.59
C ASN A 391 30.30 -19.18 -12.08
N LYS A 392 29.61 -20.19 -11.57
CA LYS A 392 28.19 -20.44 -11.85
C LYS A 392 27.32 -19.29 -11.33
N LEU A 393 27.54 -18.81 -10.10
CA LEU A 393 26.81 -17.65 -9.54
C LEU A 393 27.07 -16.37 -10.34
N LYS A 394 28.34 -16.09 -10.66
CA LYS A 394 28.75 -14.97 -11.50
C LYS A 394 28.06 -15.02 -12.86
N LYS A 395 28.07 -16.18 -13.52
CA LYS A 395 27.40 -16.39 -14.81
C LYS A 395 25.90 -16.20 -14.71
N LEU A 396 25.26 -16.79 -13.69
CA LEU A 396 23.81 -16.64 -13.48
C LEU A 396 23.42 -15.17 -13.30
N LEU A 397 24.20 -14.42 -12.51
CA LEU A 397 24.02 -12.98 -12.32
C LEU A 397 24.17 -12.21 -13.65
N THR A 398 25.31 -12.41 -14.34
CA THR A 398 25.66 -11.63 -15.54
C THR A 398 24.76 -11.93 -16.73
N ASP A 399 24.25 -13.15 -16.85
CA ASP A 399 23.45 -13.56 -18.00
C ASP A 399 21.97 -13.17 -17.86
N ASN A 400 21.48 -12.91 -16.64
CA ASN A 400 20.05 -12.82 -16.36
C ASN A 400 19.58 -11.56 -15.62
N ILE A 401 20.45 -10.78 -14.98
CA ILE A 401 20.03 -9.66 -14.14
C ILE A 401 20.50 -8.34 -14.72
N PHE A 402 19.55 -7.48 -15.08
CA PHE A 402 19.82 -6.22 -15.77
C PHE A 402 19.03 -5.05 -15.17
N GLY A 403 19.63 -3.86 -15.15
CA GLY A 403 19.01 -2.66 -14.58
C GLY A 403 19.41 -1.39 -15.32
N ILE A 404 18.51 -0.41 -15.36
CA ILE A 404 18.80 0.95 -15.83
C ILE A 404 18.53 1.93 -14.69
N GLU A 405 19.46 2.86 -14.44
CA GLU A 405 19.31 3.90 -13.42
C GLU A 405 19.99 5.19 -13.86
N ILE A 406 19.38 6.35 -13.67
CA ILE A 406 19.96 7.63 -14.07
C ILE A 406 20.94 8.18 -13.02
N HIS A 407 20.74 7.83 -11.74
CA HIS A 407 21.48 8.36 -10.61
C HIS A 407 22.75 7.56 -10.31
N PRO A 408 23.94 8.18 -10.33
CA PRO A 408 25.23 7.49 -10.21
C PRO A 408 25.45 6.79 -8.86
N GLN A 409 24.89 7.32 -7.77
CA GLN A 409 25.07 6.67 -6.46
C GLN A 409 24.11 5.48 -6.30
N SER A 410 22.89 5.58 -6.83
CA SER A 410 21.88 4.53 -6.70
C SER A 410 22.29 3.28 -7.47
N ILE A 411 22.86 3.45 -8.68
CA ILE A 411 23.39 2.33 -9.47
C ILE A 411 24.58 1.63 -8.79
N LYS A 412 25.44 2.38 -8.07
CA LYS A 412 26.52 1.82 -7.23
C LYS A 412 25.94 0.99 -6.07
N VAL A 413 24.85 1.44 -5.45
CA VAL A 413 24.14 0.67 -4.41
C VAL A 413 23.45 -0.58 -4.97
N ALA A 414 22.92 -0.53 -6.19
CA ALA A 414 22.38 -1.72 -6.86
C ALA A 414 23.47 -2.76 -7.11
N ALA A 415 24.62 -2.35 -7.68
CA ALA A 415 25.78 -3.23 -7.89
C ALA A 415 26.26 -3.86 -6.59
N PHE A 416 26.38 -3.05 -5.54
CA PHE A 416 26.74 -3.49 -4.20
C PHE A 416 25.81 -4.56 -3.65
N SER A 417 24.50 -4.34 -3.77
CA SER A 417 23.49 -5.24 -3.22
C SER A 417 23.50 -6.58 -3.95
N LEU A 418 23.76 -6.57 -5.26
CA LEU A 418 23.98 -7.78 -6.06
C LEU A 418 25.27 -8.51 -5.68
N TYR A 419 26.37 -7.80 -5.42
CA TYR A 419 27.60 -8.41 -4.94
C TYR A 419 27.41 -9.08 -3.58
N LEU A 420 26.72 -8.43 -2.64
CA LEU A 420 26.39 -9.06 -1.35
C LEU A 420 25.54 -10.31 -1.54
N ALA A 421 24.52 -10.26 -2.40
CA ALA A 421 23.68 -11.42 -2.69
C ALA A 421 24.47 -12.57 -3.32
N LEU A 422 25.45 -12.28 -4.18
CA LEU A 422 26.36 -13.29 -4.74
C LEU A 422 27.28 -13.87 -3.66
N VAL A 423 27.98 -13.01 -2.92
CA VAL A 423 28.95 -13.43 -1.89
C VAL A 423 28.30 -14.26 -0.80
N ASP A 424 27.06 -13.95 -0.41
CA ASP A 424 26.35 -14.67 0.63
C ASP A 424 26.07 -16.15 0.28
N ASN A 425 26.05 -16.49 -1.01
CA ASN A 425 25.88 -17.86 -1.49
C ASN A 425 27.20 -18.66 -1.60
N LEU A 426 28.36 -18.01 -1.50
CA LEU A 426 29.67 -18.66 -1.67
C LEU A 426 30.02 -19.61 -0.52
N ASN A 427 30.78 -20.67 -0.84
CA ASN A 427 31.39 -21.55 0.15
C ASN A 427 32.79 -22.02 -0.32
N PRO A 428 33.89 -21.62 0.33
CA PRO A 428 33.96 -20.69 1.47
C PRO A 428 33.58 -19.26 1.07
N LYS A 429 32.97 -18.50 1.98
CA LYS A 429 32.56 -17.11 1.74
C LYS A 429 33.74 -16.16 1.47
N THR A 430 34.96 -16.54 1.87
CA THR A 430 36.19 -15.77 1.67
C THR A 430 36.84 -15.98 0.30
N ILE A 431 36.30 -16.84 -0.56
CA ILE A 431 36.94 -17.20 -1.84
C ILE A 431 37.22 -16.00 -2.76
N TRP A 432 36.37 -14.96 -2.71
CA TRP A 432 36.54 -13.73 -3.49
C TRP A 432 37.82 -12.95 -3.12
N GLN A 433 38.42 -13.21 -1.95
CA GLN A 433 39.69 -12.63 -1.53
C GLN A 433 40.90 -13.20 -2.31
N ASN A 434 40.71 -14.27 -3.09
CA ASN A 434 41.72 -14.74 -4.05
C ASN A 434 41.67 -13.89 -5.32
N LYS A 435 42.83 -13.54 -5.88
CA LYS A 435 42.99 -12.79 -7.15
C LYS A 435 42.29 -13.44 -8.34
N ASP A 436 42.14 -14.76 -8.34
CA ASP A 436 41.49 -15.49 -9.43
C ASP A 436 39.96 -15.38 -9.43
N TYR A 437 39.35 -14.97 -8.30
CA TYR A 437 37.90 -14.94 -8.11
C TYR A 437 37.39 -13.50 -8.00
N ARG A 438 37.59 -12.73 -9.07
CA ARG A 438 37.10 -11.36 -9.20
C ARG A 438 35.63 -11.30 -9.56
N LEU A 439 34.88 -10.47 -8.85
CA LEU A 439 33.48 -10.16 -9.16
C LEU A 439 33.36 -9.59 -10.58
N PRO A 440 32.18 -9.62 -11.22
CA PRO A 440 32.03 -9.07 -12.57
C PRO A 440 32.01 -7.54 -12.56
N TYR A 441 32.44 -6.89 -13.64
CA TYR A 441 32.13 -5.48 -13.90
C TYR A 441 30.64 -5.38 -14.23
N LEU A 442 29.82 -4.88 -13.30
CA LEU A 442 28.36 -4.77 -13.52
C LEU A 442 27.94 -3.43 -14.13
N ILE A 443 28.60 -2.34 -13.70
CA ILE A 443 28.19 -0.97 -14.02
C ILE A 443 28.74 -0.55 -15.38
N ASN A 444 27.83 -0.09 -16.24
CA ASN A 444 28.11 0.65 -17.46
C ASN A 444 27.76 2.12 -17.19
N ASP A 445 28.78 2.94 -16.99
CA ASP A 445 28.67 4.39 -16.84
C ASP A 445 29.77 5.05 -17.68
N PRO A 446 29.48 5.43 -18.93
CA PRO A 446 30.46 6.06 -19.80
C PRO A 446 30.94 7.43 -19.30
N LEU A 447 30.25 8.04 -18.32
CA LEU A 447 30.62 9.33 -17.72
C LEU A 447 31.47 9.17 -16.46
N ASP A 448 31.62 7.96 -15.92
CA ASP A 448 32.48 7.68 -14.77
C ASP A 448 33.85 7.21 -15.25
N GLU A 449 34.77 8.17 -15.41
CA GLU A 449 36.15 7.93 -15.80
C GLU A 449 36.95 7.13 -14.77
N THR A 450 36.43 6.94 -13.56
CA THR A 450 37.07 6.13 -12.52
C THR A 450 36.83 4.64 -12.70
N LEU A 451 35.91 4.23 -13.59
CA LEU A 451 35.68 2.82 -13.90
C LEU A 451 36.84 2.25 -14.72
N VAL A 452 37.38 1.11 -14.25
CA VAL A 452 38.46 0.40 -14.95
C VAL A 452 37.94 -0.27 -16.23
N GLU A 453 36.74 -0.83 -16.18
CA GLU A 453 36.08 -1.50 -17.31
C GLU A 453 34.56 -1.33 -17.20
N GLN A 454 33.91 -1.18 -18.35
CA GLN A 454 32.46 -1.02 -18.47
C GLN A 454 31.77 -2.38 -18.39
N GLY A 455 30.73 -2.46 -17.57
CA GLY A 455 29.88 -3.65 -17.45
C GLY A 455 28.78 -3.74 -18.51
N ASN A 456 27.98 -4.81 -18.44
CA ASN A 456 26.85 -5.05 -19.36
C ASN A 456 25.53 -5.38 -18.64
N ASN A 457 25.43 -5.06 -17.35
CA ASN A 457 24.27 -5.45 -16.52
C ASN A 457 23.52 -4.24 -15.98
N LEU A 458 24.23 -3.25 -15.43
CA LEU A 458 23.64 -2.07 -14.81
C LEU A 458 24.04 -0.83 -15.63
N PHE A 459 23.09 -0.25 -16.33
CA PHE A 459 23.33 0.85 -17.27
C PHE A 459 22.96 2.19 -16.63
N ARG A 460 23.94 3.08 -16.47
CA ARG A 460 23.68 4.45 -16.06
C ARG A 460 23.20 5.27 -17.25
N SER A 461 21.89 5.28 -17.48
CA SER A 461 21.29 5.94 -18.64
C SER A 461 19.86 6.38 -18.38
N ASP A 462 19.33 7.21 -19.28
CA ASP A 462 17.91 7.53 -19.33
C ASP A 462 17.18 6.46 -20.16
N THR A 463 16.40 5.61 -19.49
CA THR A 463 15.58 4.55 -20.10
C THR A 463 14.72 5.01 -21.28
N ILE A 464 14.28 6.26 -21.26
CA ILE A 464 13.36 6.82 -22.28
C ILE A 464 14.11 7.19 -23.55
N GLN A 465 15.40 7.52 -23.42
CA GLN A 465 16.27 7.71 -24.58
C GLN A 465 16.56 6.38 -25.28
N GLN A 466 17.33 6.45 -26.36
CA GLN A 466 17.78 5.26 -27.05
C GLN A 466 18.92 4.63 -26.27
N ASN A 467 18.78 3.33 -25.96
CA ASN A 467 19.81 2.57 -25.24
C ASN A 467 20.14 1.33 -26.07
N PRO A 468 20.98 1.44 -27.12
CA PRO A 468 21.21 0.35 -28.08
C PRO A 468 21.71 -0.93 -27.43
N GLU A 469 22.55 -0.82 -26.39
CA GLU A 469 23.11 -1.97 -25.67
C GLU A 469 22.01 -2.76 -24.94
N VAL A 470 21.02 -2.06 -24.38
CA VAL A 470 19.88 -2.70 -23.70
C VAL A 470 18.83 -3.17 -24.70
N GLU A 471 18.55 -2.39 -25.74
CA GLU A 471 17.52 -2.67 -26.74
C GLU A 471 17.83 -3.89 -27.62
N GLN A 472 19.08 -4.35 -27.65
CA GLN A 472 19.49 -5.58 -28.33
C GLN A 472 19.30 -6.84 -27.48
N ILE A 473 19.02 -6.69 -26.19
CA ILE A 473 18.80 -7.81 -25.28
C ILE A 473 17.31 -8.16 -25.29
N GLU A 474 16.99 -9.41 -25.62
CA GLU A 474 15.63 -9.92 -25.45
C GLU A 474 15.37 -10.27 -23.98
N PHE A 475 14.47 -9.52 -23.34
CA PHE A 475 14.09 -9.76 -21.94
C PHE A 475 12.81 -10.59 -21.82
N ASP A 476 12.82 -11.53 -20.89
CA ASP A 476 11.69 -12.40 -20.57
C ASP A 476 10.74 -11.74 -19.56
N LEU A 477 11.29 -10.92 -18.66
CA LEU A 477 10.53 -10.28 -17.58
C LEU A 477 11.02 -8.84 -17.34
N VAL A 478 10.10 -7.89 -17.31
CA VAL A 478 10.35 -6.51 -16.89
C VAL A 478 9.56 -6.22 -15.61
N VAL A 479 10.27 -5.89 -14.53
CA VAL A 479 9.69 -5.56 -13.22
C VAL A 479 10.29 -4.26 -12.69
N GLY A 480 9.56 -3.50 -11.88
CA GLY A 480 10.14 -2.26 -11.34
C GLY A 480 9.13 -1.24 -10.83
N ASN A 481 9.67 -0.14 -10.32
CA ASN A 481 8.93 1.01 -9.82
C ASN A 481 9.34 2.31 -10.56
N PRO A 482 8.77 2.59 -11.74
CA PRO A 482 9.05 3.82 -12.46
C PRO A 482 8.71 5.10 -11.67
N PRO A 483 9.38 6.24 -11.95
CA PRO A 483 9.15 7.48 -11.23
C PRO A 483 7.77 8.09 -11.51
N PHE A 484 7.22 8.81 -10.51
CA PHE A 484 5.93 9.51 -10.61
C PHE A 484 6.11 11.02 -10.53
N GLY A 485 5.39 11.77 -11.37
CA GLY A 485 5.46 13.22 -11.32
C GLY A 485 4.95 13.92 -12.57
N THR A 486 4.47 15.15 -12.38
CA THR A 486 4.09 16.08 -13.46
C THR A 486 4.92 17.36 -13.48
N LYS A 487 5.78 17.54 -12.47
CA LYS A 487 6.67 18.71 -12.32
C LYS A 487 8.08 18.31 -12.71
N ASN A 488 8.90 19.29 -13.09
CA ASN A 488 10.33 19.12 -13.38
C ASN A 488 10.64 17.99 -14.39
N LEU A 489 9.72 17.75 -15.33
CA LEU A 489 9.88 16.69 -16.35
C LEU A 489 11.09 16.98 -17.23
N SER A 490 11.94 15.97 -17.40
CA SER A 490 13.07 15.99 -18.35
C SER A 490 12.58 16.20 -19.78
N GLN A 491 13.50 16.66 -20.65
CA GLN A 491 13.19 16.87 -22.06
C GLN A 491 12.83 15.54 -22.76
N SER A 492 13.52 14.44 -22.43
CA SER A 492 13.24 13.10 -22.96
C SER A 492 11.80 12.64 -22.68
N ILE A 493 11.33 12.80 -21.43
CA ILE A 493 9.94 12.49 -21.05
C ILE A 493 8.96 13.36 -21.83
N ARG A 494 9.26 14.65 -21.98
CA ARG A 494 8.41 15.57 -22.75
C ARG A 494 8.33 15.13 -24.20
N ASP A 495 9.45 14.94 -24.87
CA ASP A 495 9.50 14.58 -26.29
C ASP A 495 8.82 13.24 -26.55
N TYR A 496 9.03 12.25 -25.67
CA TYR A 496 8.37 10.96 -25.75
C TYR A 496 6.85 11.09 -25.59
N SER A 497 6.39 11.82 -24.57
CA SER A 497 4.96 12.05 -24.37
C SER A 497 4.33 12.79 -25.55
N ASP A 498 5.00 13.77 -26.17
CA ASP A 498 4.46 14.46 -27.35
C ASP A 498 4.42 13.54 -28.57
N LYS A 499 5.48 12.75 -28.79
CA LYS A 499 5.57 11.79 -29.90
C LYS A 499 4.40 10.79 -29.92
N TYR A 500 3.96 10.31 -28.76
CA TYR A 500 2.86 9.34 -28.66
C TYR A 500 1.53 9.95 -28.20
N GLY A 501 1.45 11.28 -28.05
CA GLY A 501 0.23 11.95 -27.59
C GLY A 501 -0.18 11.65 -26.14
N PHE A 502 0.76 11.20 -25.30
CA PHE A 502 0.53 10.87 -23.90
C PHE A 502 0.56 12.11 -23.00
N ALA A 503 -0.01 11.96 -21.80
CA ALA A 503 0.06 13.02 -20.80
C ALA A 503 1.51 13.24 -20.35
N LYS A 504 1.80 14.45 -19.88
CA LYS A 504 3.09 14.86 -19.34
C LYS A 504 3.21 14.35 -17.90
N GLU A 505 3.44 13.05 -17.78
CA GLU A 505 3.50 12.29 -16.54
C GLU A 505 4.64 11.29 -16.65
N MET A 506 5.54 11.29 -15.66
CA MET A 506 6.80 10.54 -15.71
C MET A 506 6.61 9.05 -16.02
N VAL A 507 5.62 8.38 -15.41
CA VAL A 507 5.46 6.93 -15.53
C VAL A 507 4.97 6.42 -16.90
N LEU A 508 4.27 7.26 -17.68
CA LEU A 508 3.63 6.80 -18.93
C LEU A 508 4.66 6.35 -19.99
N PRO A 509 5.73 7.12 -20.27
CA PRO A 509 6.80 6.66 -21.16
C PRO A 509 7.43 5.32 -20.76
N PHE A 510 7.63 5.05 -19.46
CA PHE A 510 8.25 3.80 -19.00
C PHE A 510 7.36 2.58 -19.26
N LEU A 511 6.07 2.68 -18.93
CA LEU A 511 5.09 1.63 -19.25
C LEU A 511 5.09 1.34 -20.76
N HIS A 512 5.11 2.38 -21.59
CA HIS A 512 5.15 2.20 -23.05
C HIS A 512 6.49 1.68 -23.57
N LYS A 513 7.61 2.13 -23.01
CA LYS A 513 8.96 1.69 -23.42
C LYS A 513 9.20 0.23 -23.04
N ALA A 514 8.67 -0.24 -21.92
CA ALA A 514 8.81 -1.63 -21.47
C ALA A 514 8.31 -2.65 -22.51
N THR A 515 7.22 -2.36 -23.24
CA THR A 515 6.73 -3.27 -24.31
C THR A 515 7.62 -3.33 -25.53
N LYS A 516 8.50 -2.34 -25.72
CA LYS A 516 9.50 -2.32 -26.80
C LYS A 516 10.78 -3.04 -26.42
N ILE A 517 11.11 -3.00 -25.12
CA ILE A 517 12.30 -3.70 -24.59
C ILE A 517 11.99 -5.19 -24.40
N ALA A 518 10.78 -5.54 -23.97
CA ALA A 518 10.32 -6.92 -23.80
C ALA A 518 9.14 -7.21 -24.72
N GLU A 519 9.40 -7.34 -26.03
CA GLU A 519 8.34 -7.57 -27.02
C GLU A 519 7.60 -8.90 -26.81
N ASN A 520 8.34 -9.93 -26.38
CA ASN A 520 7.82 -11.28 -26.13
C ASN A 520 7.72 -11.62 -24.63
N GLY A 521 8.31 -10.78 -23.77
CA GLY A 521 8.34 -10.98 -22.33
C GLY A 521 7.07 -10.55 -21.61
N GLU A 522 7.03 -10.82 -20.32
CA GLU A 522 6.00 -10.35 -19.40
C GLU A 522 6.44 -9.06 -18.70
N ILE A 523 5.48 -8.21 -18.35
CA ILE A 523 5.75 -6.92 -17.72
C ILE A 523 4.88 -6.76 -16.47
N ALA A 524 5.50 -6.39 -15.35
CA ALA A 524 4.82 -6.04 -14.12
C ALA A 524 5.41 -4.77 -13.51
N LEU A 525 4.72 -3.63 -13.69
CA LEU A 525 5.22 -2.32 -13.26
C LEU A 525 4.24 -1.63 -12.30
N ILE A 526 4.81 -0.84 -11.40
CA ILE A 526 4.06 0.04 -10.50
C ILE A 526 3.77 1.36 -11.22
N PHE A 527 2.59 1.93 -11.00
CA PHE A 527 2.21 3.21 -11.58
C PHE A 527 1.22 3.97 -10.70
N ASN A 528 1.05 5.27 -10.93
CA ASN A 528 0.07 6.05 -10.18
C ASN A 528 -1.37 5.72 -10.64
N THR A 529 -2.27 5.49 -9.68
CA THR A 529 -3.65 5.01 -9.98
C THR A 529 -4.42 5.95 -10.90
N LYS A 530 -4.11 7.26 -10.89
CA LYS A 530 -4.76 8.25 -11.74
C LYS A 530 -4.63 7.96 -13.24
N VAL A 531 -3.66 7.16 -13.69
CA VAL A 531 -3.62 6.73 -15.11
C VAL A 531 -4.91 6.01 -15.51
N LEU A 532 -5.54 5.25 -14.61
CA LEU A 532 -6.79 4.54 -14.89
C LEU A 532 -8.02 5.46 -14.91
N THR A 533 -7.99 6.57 -14.16
CA THR A 533 -9.21 7.36 -13.87
C THR A 533 -9.20 8.78 -14.40
N ASN A 534 -8.03 9.33 -14.76
CA ASN A 534 -7.93 10.72 -15.23
C ASN A 534 -8.70 10.89 -16.54
N THR A 535 -9.55 11.92 -16.57
CA THR A 535 -10.47 12.24 -17.66
C THR A 535 -9.82 13.02 -18.80
N ASN A 536 -8.62 13.59 -18.59
CA ASN A 536 -7.91 14.32 -19.64
C ASN A 536 -7.62 13.43 -20.86
N GLY A 537 -7.84 13.97 -22.07
CA GLY A 537 -7.74 13.23 -23.34
C GLY A 537 -6.38 12.56 -23.59
N LYS A 538 -5.29 13.12 -23.05
CA LYS A 538 -3.96 12.50 -23.20
C LYS A 538 -3.79 11.25 -22.32
N TYR A 539 -4.45 11.18 -21.16
CA TYR A 539 -4.51 9.95 -20.35
C TYR A 539 -5.44 8.91 -20.99
N GLN A 540 -6.54 9.36 -21.59
CA GLN A 540 -7.42 8.49 -22.39
C GLN A 540 -6.66 7.86 -23.57
N SER A 541 -5.85 8.64 -24.28
CA SER A 541 -5.02 8.16 -25.38
C SER A 541 -4.03 7.08 -24.92
N PHE A 542 -3.42 7.26 -23.75
CA PHE A 542 -2.57 6.23 -23.14
C PHE A 542 -3.35 4.95 -22.79
N ARG A 543 -4.56 5.06 -22.23
CA ARG A 543 -5.41 3.90 -21.95
C ARG A 543 -5.86 3.18 -23.22
N GLN A 544 -6.14 3.93 -24.30
CA GLN A 544 -6.43 3.35 -25.61
C GLN A 544 -5.30 2.41 -26.02
N TRP A 545 -4.06 2.89 -26.02
CA TRP A 545 -2.88 2.05 -26.27
C TRP A 545 -2.81 0.86 -25.31
N LEU A 546 -2.82 1.11 -24.00
CA LEU A 546 -2.60 0.08 -22.98
C LEU A 546 -3.60 -1.08 -23.03
N PHE A 547 -4.88 -0.80 -23.29
CA PHE A 547 -5.93 -1.83 -23.25
C PHE A 547 -6.32 -2.39 -24.62
N ASN A 548 -5.90 -1.75 -25.72
CA ASN A 548 -6.20 -2.22 -27.08
C ASN A 548 -4.99 -2.78 -27.82
N GLU A 549 -3.78 -2.27 -27.55
CA GLU A 549 -2.54 -2.75 -28.19
C GLU A 549 -1.74 -3.69 -27.30
N CYS A 550 -2.03 -3.75 -26.00
CA CYS A 550 -1.43 -4.71 -25.07
C CYS A 550 -2.47 -5.68 -24.49
N TYR A 551 -2.00 -6.81 -23.99
CA TYR A 551 -2.82 -7.72 -23.21
C TYR A 551 -2.58 -7.50 -21.72
N VAL A 552 -3.51 -6.79 -21.08
CA VAL A 552 -3.54 -6.64 -19.62
C VAL A 552 -4.23 -7.85 -18.99
N GLU A 553 -3.52 -8.51 -18.08
CA GLU A 553 -3.99 -9.68 -17.36
C GLU A 553 -4.72 -9.27 -16.07
N LYS A 554 -4.04 -8.48 -15.24
CA LYS A 554 -4.53 -8.09 -13.92
C LYS A 554 -3.95 -6.76 -13.45
N ILE A 555 -4.69 -6.09 -12.56
CA ILE A 555 -4.32 -4.83 -11.92
C ILE A 555 -4.62 -4.91 -10.42
N TYR A 556 -3.66 -4.51 -9.59
CA TYR A 556 -3.88 -4.23 -8.17
C TYR A 556 -3.91 -2.73 -7.93
N ASN A 557 -4.98 -2.21 -7.35
CA ASN A 557 -5.14 -0.80 -7.02
C ASN A 557 -5.06 -0.59 -5.51
N PHE A 558 -3.94 -0.05 -5.04
CA PHE A 558 -3.70 0.24 -3.62
C PHE A 558 -4.00 1.71 -3.25
N SER A 559 -4.68 2.48 -4.10
CA SER A 559 -4.96 3.90 -3.86
C SER A 559 -5.75 4.20 -2.57
N ILE A 560 -6.50 3.22 -2.05
CA ILE A 560 -7.18 3.37 -0.76
C ILE A 560 -6.18 3.52 0.39
N LEU A 561 -4.99 2.94 0.26
CA LEU A 561 -3.95 2.90 1.30
C LEU A 561 -3.07 4.16 1.28
N ARG A 562 -3.50 5.23 0.60
CA ARG A 562 -2.82 6.53 0.63
C ARG A 562 -2.99 7.22 1.98
N LYS A 563 -1.97 7.95 2.43
CA LYS A 563 -2.01 8.77 3.67
C LYS A 563 -2.62 7.99 4.85
N VAL A 564 -2.24 6.74 4.95
CA VAL A 564 -2.58 5.89 6.09
C VAL A 564 -1.90 6.50 7.32
N PRO A 565 -2.60 6.64 8.46
CA PRO A 565 -2.04 7.23 9.68
C PRO A 565 -0.71 6.57 10.09
N GLU A 566 0.23 7.33 10.65
CA GLU A 566 1.57 6.84 11.06
C GLU A 566 1.51 5.68 12.09
N ASP A 567 0.38 5.53 12.78
CA ASP A 567 0.06 4.50 13.78
C ASP A 567 -0.73 3.29 13.21
N PHE A 568 -1.06 3.30 11.92
CA PHE A 568 -1.75 2.20 11.23
C PHE A 568 -0.72 1.34 10.48
N GLY A 569 -0.72 0.03 10.78
CA GLY A 569 -0.02 -1.05 10.07
C GLY A 569 1.25 -0.61 9.34
N GLY A 570 2.38 -0.66 10.05
CA GLY A 570 3.68 -0.15 9.62
C GLY A 570 3.89 -0.19 8.12
N GLN A 571 4.00 1.01 7.55
CA GLN A 571 4.70 1.38 6.32
C GLN A 571 4.71 0.45 5.10
N LEU A 572 3.75 -0.47 4.92
CA LEU A 572 3.54 -1.14 3.62
C LEU A 572 3.47 -0.14 2.46
N PHE A 573 3.13 1.13 2.78
CA PHE A 573 3.17 2.31 1.92
C PHE A 573 3.64 3.58 2.68
N GLY A 574 4.41 3.45 3.76
CA GLY A 574 4.68 4.56 4.70
C GLY A 574 5.47 5.72 4.12
N SER A 575 6.27 5.45 3.09
CA SER A 575 6.97 6.44 2.27
C SER A 575 6.14 6.88 1.04
N ALA A 576 5.15 6.08 0.63
CA ALA A 576 4.33 6.35 -0.55
C ALA A 576 3.23 7.37 -0.22
N THR A 577 3.55 8.63 -0.47
CA THR A 577 2.60 9.75 -0.31
C THR A 577 1.47 9.74 -1.35
N GLY A 578 1.62 8.97 -2.44
CA GLY A 578 0.71 8.94 -3.59
C GLY A 578 -0.06 7.62 -3.76
N PRO A 579 -1.26 7.66 -4.38
CA PRO A 579 -2.03 6.47 -4.71
C PRO A 579 -1.39 5.65 -5.84
N ILE A 580 -1.01 4.40 -5.56
CA ILE A 580 -0.35 3.51 -6.53
C ILE A 580 -1.22 2.33 -6.97
N SER A 581 -0.87 1.76 -8.11
CA SER A 581 -1.37 0.50 -8.64
C SER A 581 -0.22 -0.33 -9.24
N VAL A 582 -0.41 -1.64 -9.36
CA VAL A 582 0.48 -2.56 -10.08
C VAL A 582 -0.27 -3.10 -11.28
N ILE A 583 0.34 -3.11 -12.46
CA ILE A 583 -0.24 -3.67 -13.68
C ILE A 583 0.61 -4.82 -14.19
N PHE A 584 -0.05 -5.92 -14.55
CA PHE A 584 0.55 -7.09 -15.17
C PHE A 584 0.03 -7.21 -16.60
N TYR A 585 0.94 -7.13 -17.57
CA TYR A 585 0.59 -7.05 -18.98
C TYR A 585 1.74 -7.53 -19.87
N ARG A 586 1.46 -7.65 -21.16
CA ARG A 586 2.43 -8.01 -22.21
C ARG A 586 2.00 -7.37 -23.53
N LYS A 587 2.96 -7.17 -24.46
CA LYS A 587 2.66 -6.63 -25.80
C LYS A 587 1.70 -7.56 -26.55
N ASN A 588 2.09 -8.82 -26.70
CA ASN A 588 1.35 -9.79 -27.49
C ASN A 588 0.38 -10.62 -26.65
N ALA A 589 -0.88 -10.70 -27.09
CA ALA A 589 -1.89 -11.47 -26.38
C ALA A 589 -1.61 -12.99 -26.39
N PRO A 590 -1.89 -13.72 -25.29
CA PRO A 590 -1.76 -15.17 -25.27
C PRO A 590 -2.77 -15.84 -26.20
N LYS A 591 -2.50 -17.11 -26.57
CA LYS A 591 -3.39 -17.93 -27.44
C LYS A 591 -4.82 -18.00 -26.90
N LYS A 592 -4.98 -18.22 -25.59
CA LYS A 592 -6.28 -18.23 -24.91
C LYS A 592 -6.47 -16.91 -24.16
N LYS A 593 -7.35 -16.06 -24.67
CA LYS A 593 -7.67 -14.74 -24.09
C LYS A 593 -8.79 -14.87 -23.08
N SER A 594 -8.65 -14.21 -21.92
CA SER A 594 -9.78 -13.99 -21.02
C SER A 594 -10.67 -12.86 -21.53
N ASN A 595 -11.99 -13.01 -21.43
CA ASN A 595 -12.96 -11.94 -21.69
C ASN A 595 -12.98 -10.88 -20.58
N THR A 596 -12.26 -11.11 -19.48
CA THR A 596 -12.17 -10.19 -18.35
C THR A 596 -10.73 -9.82 -18.00
N ILE A 597 -10.58 -8.70 -17.28
CA ILE A 597 -9.36 -8.27 -16.60
C ILE A 597 -9.60 -8.41 -15.10
N ILE A 598 -8.65 -9.03 -14.39
CA ILE A 598 -8.74 -9.16 -12.93
C ILE A 598 -8.35 -7.83 -12.29
N TYR A 599 -9.21 -7.29 -11.42
CA TYR A 599 -8.99 -6.02 -10.75
C TYR A 599 -9.15 -6.18 -9.25
N TYR A 600 -8.06 -5.94 -8.51
CA TYR A 600 -8.05 -5.94 -7.06
C TYR A 600 -8.08 -4.50 -6.54
N ALA A 601 -9.00 -4.18 -5.65
CA ALA A 601 -9.08 -2.88 -4.97
C ALA A 601 -9.26 -3.10 -3.46
N PRO A 602 -8.24 -3.63 -2.75
CA PRO A 602 -8.31 -3.99 -1.34
C PRO A 602 -8.90 -2.85 -0.52
N LYS A 603 -9.88 -3.13 0.36
CA LYS A 603 -10.52 -2.12 1.22
C LYS A 603 -10.04 -2.18 2.68
N THR A 604 -8.80 -2.61 2.89
CA THR A 604 -8.24 -2.83 4.22
C THR A 604 -8.02 -1.53 5.00
N TYR A 605 -9.02 -1.13 5.79
CA TYR A 605 -8.84 -0.24 6.95
C TYR A 605 -9.03 -0.98 8.27
N ILE A 606 -9.16 -2.30 8.21
CA ILE A 606 -9.20 -3.17 9.36
C ILE A 606 -7.80 -3.10 9.98
N LYS A 607 -7.70 -2.61 11.22
CA LYS A 607 -6.46 -2.62 12.02
C LYS A 607 -5.91 -4.05 12.12
N SER A 608 -5.08 -4.47 11.17
CA SER A 608 -4.17 -5.59 11.35
C SER A 608 -2.79 -4.99 11.49
N ASN A 609 -2.36 -4.76 12.73
CA ASN A 609 -1.05 -4.19 13.03
C ASN A 609 -0.06 -5.30 13.49
N VAL A 610 -0.37 -6.63 13.42
CA VAL A 610 0.59 -7.71 13.85
C VAL A 610 1.45 -8.00 12.66
N ILE A 611 0.76 -8.26 11.56
CA ILE A 611 1.35 -8.48 10.29
C ILE A 611 0.99 -7.22 9.55
N GLU A 612 2.01 -6.37 9.34
CA GLU A 612 1.95 -5.33 8.31
C GLU A 612 1.26 -6.00 7.11
N GLY A 613 0.05 -5.61 6.69
CA GLY A 613 -0.78 -6.54 5.92
C GLY A 613 -1.83 -5.88 5.04
N VAL A 614 -1.89 -6.20 3.74
CA VAL A 614 -3.07 -5.90 2.90
C VAL A 614 -4.00 -7.12 2.91
N SER A 615 -5.23 -6.93 3.37
CA SER A 615 -6.28 -7.95 3.37
C SER A 615 -7.22 -7.73 2.19
N ILE A 616 -7.24 -8.69 1.28
CA ILE A 616 -8.10 -8.71 0.10
C ILE A 616 -9.24 -9.69 0.38
N ASP A 617 -10.45 -9.18 0.52
CA ASP A 617 -11.64 -10.04 0.59
C ASP A 617 -12.31 -10.17 -0.78
N SER A 618 -13.31 -11.03 -0.89
CA SER A 618 -14.00 -11.28 -2.17
C SER A 618 -14.67 -10.04 -2.76
N THR A 619 -15.01 -9.03 -1.94
CA THR A 619 -15.61 -7.78 -2.43
C THR A 619 -14.58 -6.86 -3.09
N ASP A 620 -13.30 -7.07 -2.80
CA ASP A 620 -12.17 -6.33 -3.35
C ASP A 620 -11.69 -6.89 -4.71
N LEU A 621 -12.09 -8.11 -5.07
CA LEU A 621 -11.78 -8.77 -6.34
C LEU A 621 -12.92 -8.59 -7.34
N LYS A 622 -12.64 -7.97 -8.49
CA LYS A 622 -13.59 -7.80 -9.59
C LYS A 622 -13.04 -8.39 -10.89
N TYR A 623 -13.92 -8.97 -11.70
CA TYR A 623 -13.62 -9.43 -13.05
C TYR A 623 -14.25 -8.45 -14.04
N LEU A 624 -13.45 -7.51 -14.56
CA LEU A 624 -13.95 -6.42 -15.38
C LEU A 624 -14.06 -6.85 -16.85
N PRO A 625 -15.18 -6.57 -17.55
CA PRO A 625 -15.31 -6.90 -18.97
C PRO A 625 -14.24 -6.20 -19.81
N ARG A 626 -13.45 -6.97 -20.57
CA ARG A 626 -12.35 -6.43 -21.38
C ARG A 626 -12.82 -5.42 -22.43
N GLU A 627 -13.97 -5.67 -23.05
CA GLU A 627 -14.59 -4.76 -24.02
C GLU A 627 -14.91 -3.39 -23.42
N GLU A 628 -15.32 -3.35 -22.15
CA GLU A 628 -15.59 -2.09 -21.46
C GLU A 628 -14.29 -1.38 -21.07
N CYS A 629 -13.29 -2.13 -20.59
CA CYS A 629 -11.95 -1.61 -20.27
C CYS A 629 -11.22 -1.02 -21.48
N GLN A 630 -11.53 -1.47 -22.69
CA GLN A 630 -10.97 -0.96 -23.94
C GLN A 630 -11.44 0.46 -24.31
N LYS A 631 -12.55 0.93 -23.73
CA LYS A 631 -13.10 2.27 -24.00
C LYS A 631 -12.30 3.33 -23.22
N PRO A 632 -11.65 4.30 -23.88
CA PRO A 632 -10.78 5.27 -23.20
C PRO A 632 -11.47 6.12 -22.13
N SER A 633 -12.75 6.43 -22.35
CA SER A 633 -13.60 7.25 -21.47
C SER A 633 -14.35 6.44 -20.42
N THR A 634 -14.13 5.12 -20.34
CA THR A 634 -14.85 4.27 -19.38
C THR A 634 -14.65 4.75 -17.95
N LYS A 635 -15.72 4.69 -17.15
CA LYS A 635 -15.68 4.98 -15.72
C LYS A 635 -15.54 3.71 -14.87
N ILE A 636 -15.48 2.53 -15.51
CA ILE A 636 -15.53 1.25 -14.81
C ILE A 636 -14.40 1.09 -13.78
N TRP A 637 -13.21 1.64 -14.04
CA TRP A 637 -12.08 1.60 -13.10
C TRP A 637 -12.39 2.26 -11.75
N LYS A 638 -13.08 3.41 -11.79
CA LYS A 638 -13.47 4.14 -10.57
C LYS A 638 -14.68 3.48 -9.90
N VAL A 639 -15.65 3.02 -10.69
CA VAL A 639 -16.85 2.34 -10.16
C VAL A 639 -16.46 1.03 -9.48
N ALA A 640 -15.69 0.16 -10.13
CA ALA A 640 -15.24 -1.11 -9.58
C ALA A 640 -14.39 -0.97 -8.31
N MET A 641 -13.81 0.22 -8.09
CA MET A 641 -13.10 0.50 -6.85
C MET A 641 -14.07 0.63 -5.67
N TRP A 642 -15.30 1.14 -5.83
CA TRP A 642 -16.21 1.47 -4.71
C TRP A 642 -17.58 0.79 -4.75
N GLY A 643 -17.96 0.20 -5.87
CA GLY A 643 -19.21 -0.48 -6.12
C GLY A 643 -19.07 -1.69 -7.04
N GLY A 644 -20.20 -2.16 -7.56
CA GLY A 644 -20.29 -3.32 -8.45
C GLY A 644 -20.77 -2.96 -9.86
N MET A 645 -21.13 -3.99 -10.63
CA MET A 645 -21.67 -3.80 -11.99
C MET A 645 -23.04 -3.10 -11.97
N SER A 646 -23.84 -3.34 -10.93
CA SER A 646 -25.12 -2.65 -10.75
C SER A 646 -24.95 -1.13 -10.64
N ASP A 647 -23.92 -0.66 -9.92
CA ASP A 647 -23.59 0.77 -9.86
C ASP A 647 -23.22 1.33 -11.24
N PHE A 648 -22.43 0.58 -12.00
CA PHE A 648 -22.02 0.95 -13.35
C PHE A 648 -23.22 1.09 -14.29
N ASP A 649 -24.16 0.14 -14.22
CA ASP A 649 -25.38 0.14 -15.04
C ASP A 649 -26.35 1.27 -14.67
N ILE A 650 -26.49 1.59 -13.37
CA ILE A 650 -27.28 2.74 -12.90
C ILE A 650 -26.73 4.04 -13.51
N ILE A 651 -25.42 4.27 -13.40
CA ILE A 651 -24.77 5.48 -13.93
C ILE A 651 -24.93 5.56 -15.44
N LYS A 652 -24.74 4.44 -16.15
CA LYS A 652 -24.91 4.35 -17.61
C LYS A 652 -26.36 4.61 -18.04
N ARG A 653 -27.34 4.09 -17.31
CA ARG A 653 -28.77 4.31 -17.58
C ARG A 653 -29.14 5.79 -17.41
N ILE A 654 -28.73 6.42 -16.32
CA ILE A 654 -29.01 7.85 -16.07
C ILE A 654 -28.37 8.70 -17.17
N SER A 655 -27.11 8.42 -17.51
CA SER A 655 -26.37 9.15 -18.55
C SER A 655 -26.98 8.97 -19.95
N LYS A 656 -27.71 7.88 -20.21
CA LYS A 656 -28.46 7.69 -21.48
C LYS A 656 -29.80 8.42 -21.51
N LYS A 657 -30.41 8.71 -20.36
CA LYS A 657 -31.73 9.37 -20.27
C LYS A 657 -31.66 10.89 -20.48
N THR A 658 -30.50 11.50 -20.31
CA THR A 658 -30.32 12.96 -20.44
C THR A 658 -29.00 13.28 -21.12
N VAL A 659 -28.84 14.53 -21.55
CA VAL A 659 -27.57 15.06 -22.07
C VAL A 659 -26.59 15.34 -20.92
N SER A 660 -25.31 15.52 -21.23
CA SER A 660 -24.33 16.00 -20.24
C SER A 660 -24.66 17.44 -19.82
N MET A 661 -24.19 17.83 -18.63
CA MET A 661 -24.28 19.21 -18.15
C MET A 661 -23.62 20.18 -19.14
N GLU A 662 -22.53 19.80 -19.80
CA GLU A 662 -21.92 20.58 -20.88
C GLU A 662 -22.86 20.83 -22.05
N ALA A 663 -23.47 19.78 -22.59
CA ALA A 663 -24.38 19.90 -23.71
C ALA A 663 -25.64 20.71 -23.34
N PHE A 664 -26.15 20.54 -22.12
CA PHE A 664 -27.25 21.33 -21.59
C PHE A 664 -26.91 22.82 -21.50
N LEU A 665 -25.75 23.18 -20.95
CA LEU A 665 -25.34 24.58 -20.75
C LEU A 665 -24.90 25.26 -22.05
N LYS A 666 -24.37 24.52 -23.04
CA LYS A 666 -24.04 25.07 -24.37
C LYS A 666 -25.27 25.36 -25.23
N ASN A 667 -26.43 24.81 -24.90
CA ASN A 667 -27.64 25.09 -25.64
C ASN A 667 -28.17 26.48 -25.27
N ASN A 668 -27.90 27.46 -26.13
CA ASN A 668 -28.27 28.87 -25.93
C ASN A 668 -29.78 29.09 -25.64
N LYS A 669 -30.66 28.15 -26.04
CA LYS A 669 -32.09 28.22 -25.72
C LYS A 669 -32.38 28.16 -24.21
N ASN A 670 -31.46 27.62 -23.43
CA ASN A 670 -31.63 27.46 -21.99
C ASN A 670 -31.20 28.71 -21.19
N GLY A 671 -30.67 29.75 -21.84
CA GLY A 671 -30.28 31.02 -21.20
C GLY A 671 -29.02 30.98 -20.32
N TRP A 672 -28.44 29.80 -20.07
CA TRP A 672 -27.23 29.61 -19.28
C TRP A 672 -25.97 30.09 -20.02
N SER A 673 -25.04 30.69 -19.28
CA SER A 673 -23.68 30.97 -19.74
C SER A 673 -22.76 29.79 -19.42
N LEU A 674 -21.68 29.64 -20.18
CA LEU A 674 -20.66 28.64 -19.87
C LEU A 674 -20.02 28.91 -18.50
N PRO A 675 -19.95 27.91 -17.62
CA PRO A 675 -19.39 28.10 -16.30
C PRO A 675 -17.88 28.35 -16.35
N ARG A 676 -17.39 29.05 -15.33
CA ARG A 676 -15.97 29.37 -15.16
C ARG A 676 -15.52 29.11 -13.74
N ALA A 677 -14.23 28.83 -13.58
CA ALA A 677 -13.62 28.91 -12.26
C ALA A 677 -13.61 30.36 -11.78
N GLY A 678 -13.65 30.55 -10.45
CA GLY A 678 -13.49 31.88 -9.85
C GLY A 678 -12.11 32.48 -10.11
N LEU A 679 -11.87 33.64 -9.51
CA LEU A 679 -10.66 34.44 -9.69
C LEU A 679 -9.39 33.64 -9.38
N ASN A 680 -8.45 33.66 -10.33
CA ASN A 680 -7.13 33.05 -10.19
C ASN A 680 -6.11 34.10 -9.74
N GLY A 681 -5.48 33.86 -8.58
CA GLY A 681 -4.48 34.77 -8.04
C GLY A 681 -3.23 34.71 -8.89
N ASP A 682 -2.75 35.86 -9.34
CA ASP A 682 -1.57 35.96 -10.17
C ASP A 682 -0.69 37.10 -9.65
N ARG A 683 0.56 36.77 -9.30
CA ARG A 683 1.55 37.77 -8.82
C ARG A 683 2.27 38.47 -9.96
N GLU A 684 2.30 37.82 -11.13
CA GLU A 684 3.00 38.30 -12.33
C GLU A 684 2.09 39.15 -13.22
N HIS A 685 0.77 38.89 -13.21
CA HIS A 685 -0.23 39.65 -13.97
C HIS A 685 -1.27 40.28 -13.04
N GLN A 686 -1.13 41.58 -12.78
CA GLN A 686 -1.90 42.34 -11.80
C GLN A 686 -3.05 43.12 -12.47
N ASP A 687 -4.16 42.46 -12.80
CA ASP A 687 -5.26 43.14 -13.50
C ASP A 687 -6.10 44.02 -12.55
N PHE A 688 -6.57 43.46 -11.42
CA PHE A 688 -7.34 44.22 -10.41
C PHE A 688 -7.33 43.56 -9.02
N ILE A 689 -7.76 44.31 -8.00
CA ILE A 689 -7.98 43.83 -6.62
C ILE A 689 -9.46 44.00 -6.27
N PRO A 690 -10.25 42.92 -6.09
CA PRO A 690 -11.57 43.02 -5.49
C PRO A 690 -11.43 43.32 -3.99
N GLU A 691 -12.18 44.32 -3.50
CA GLU A 691 -12.17 44.70 -2.08
C GLU A 691 -12.53 43.54 -1.15
N GLN A 692 -13.48 42.70 -1.59
CA GLN A 692 -13.94 41.53 -0.87
C GLN A 692 -14.13 40.33 -1.79
N VAL A 693 -13.85 39.15 -1.24
CA VAL A 693 -14.13 37.86 -1.89
C VAL A 693 -14.82 36.92 -0.89
N ILE A 694 -15.67 36.03 -1.39
CA ILE A 694 -16.21 34.93 -0.59
C ILE A 694 -15.04 34.03 -0.19
N ASN A 695 -14.78 33.91 1.11
CA ASN A 695 -13.81 32.93 1.58
C ASN A 695 -14.39 31.53 1.39
N SER A 696 -13.72 30.74 0.56
CA SER A 696 -14.14 29.38 0.24
C SER A 696 -14.34 28.46 1.46
N ARG A 697 -13.72 28.77 2.61
CA ARG A 697 -13.91 28.02 3.87
C ARG A 697 -15.30 28.22 4.48
N TYR A 698 -15.97 29.33 4.20
CA TYR A 698 -17.28 29.68 4.76
C TYR A 698 -18.45 29.42 3.83
N ILE A 699 -18.19 28.96 2.60
CA ILE A 699 -19.26 28.53 1.68
C ILE A 699 -20.05 27.38 2.31
N GLN A 700 -21.37 27.51 2.28
CA GLN A 700 -22.33 26.56 2.84
C GLN A 700 -23.22 25.94 1.75
N ARG A 701 -23.81 24.79 2.05
CA ARG A 701 -24.79 24.14 1.18
C ARG A 701 -26.04 25.00 1.06
N PHE A 702 -26.67 24.97 -0.10
CA PHE A 702 -27.89 25.71 -0.48
C PHE A 702 -27.73 27.24 -0.54
N TYR A 703 -27.23 27.89 0.50
CA TYR A 703 -27.09 29.35 0.54
C TYR A 703 -25.90 29.79 1.41
N THR A 704 -25.13 30.79 0.95
CA THR A 704 -23.98 31.33 1.70
C THR A 704 -24.24 32.79 2.06
N PRO A 705 -24.44 33.14 3.34
CA PRO A 705 -24.65 34.53 3.78
C PRO A 705 -23.44 35.45 3.51
N THR A 706 -23.67 36.77 3.54
CA THR A 706 -22.65 37.81 3.35
C THR A 706 -21.52 37.75 4.38
N ASP A 707 -21.73 37.12 5.54
CA ASP A 707 -20.72 36.90 6.57
C ASP A 707 -19.52 36.06 6.08
N ALA A 708 -19.66 35.37 4.94
CA ALA A 708 -18.57 34.65 4.29
C ALA A 708 -17.59 35.57 3.53
N LEU A 709 -17.94 36.84 3.34
CA LEU A 709 -17.08 37.82 2.68
C LEU A 709 -15.88 38.17 3.56
N GLN A 710 -14.71 38.23 2.94
CA GLN A 710 -13.49 38.70 3.58
C GLN A 710 -12.81 39.74 2.72
N LYS A 711 -12.18 40.71 3.40
CA LYS A 711 -11.28 41.66 2.74
C LYS A 711 -10.22 40.91 1.96
N ASN A 712 -9.90 41.44 0.78
CA ASN A 712 -8.88 40.89 -0.08
C ASN A 712 -7.94 41.99 -0.58
N ASP A 713 -6.66 41.66 -0.52
CA ASP A 713 -5.52 42.51 -0.81
C ASP A 713 -4.61 41.82 -1.85
N LYS A 714 -5.11 40.77 -2.52
CA LYS A 714 -4.43 40.03 -3.59
C LYS A 714 -4.93 40.45 -4.96
N TYR A 715 -4.00 40.52 -5.91
CA TYR A 715 -4.28 40.71 -7.32
C TYR A 715 -4.84 39.43 -7.96
N PHE A 716 -5.77 39.64 -8.89
CA PHE A 716 -6.37 38.58 -9.69
C PHE A 716 -6.41 38.95 -11.16
N ARG A 717 -6.46 37.91 -12.01
CA ARG A 717 -6.73 38.08 -13.44
C ARG A 717 -8.17 38.51 -13.70
N ASN A 718 -8.37 39.31 -14.74
CA ASN A 718 -9.68 39.76 -15.16
C ASN A 718 -10.50 38.61 -15.72
N ILE A 719 -11.75 38.52 -15.30
CA ILE A 719 -12.74 37.55 -15.78
C ILE A 719 -14.06 38.28 -16.00
N ASP A 720 -14.93 37.73 -16.84
CA ASP A 720 -16.22 38.35 -17.14
C ASP A 720 -17.04 38.59 -15.85
N GLN A 721 -17.17 39.86 -15.48
CA GLN A 721 -17.85 40.28 -14.26
C GLN A 721 -19.35 39.94 -14.28
N ASN A 722 -19.94 39.77 -15.47
CA ASN A 722 -21.35 39.38 -15.60
C ASN A 722 -21.64 38.02 -14.95
N LEU A 723 -20.64 37.14 -14.83
CA LEU A 723 -20.79 35.85 -14.13
C LEU A 723 -21.12 36.02 -12.65
N PHE A 724 -20.74 37.15 -12.03
CA PHE A 724 -20.99 37.44 -10.62
C PHE A 724 -22.24 38.31 -10.39
N LYS A 725 -22.99 38.63 -11.45
CA LYS A 725 -24.26 39.34 -11.31
C LYS A 725 -25.27 38.44 -10.59
N PRO A 726 -25.76 38.82 -9.39
CA PRO A 726 -26.71 37.99 -8.66
C PRO A 726 -28.08 37.92 -9.36
N PRO A 727 -28.82 36.81 -9.19
CA PRO A 727 -28.37 35.62 -8.47
C PRO A 727 -27.51 34.69 -9.33
N TYR A 728 -26.60 33.94 -8.70
CA TYR A 728 -25.77 32.93 -9.37
C TYR A 728 -25.54 31.70 -8.46
N VAL A 729 -25.07 30.60 -9.06
CA VAL A 729 -24.80 29.35 -8.35
C VAL A 729 -23.29 29.13 -8.26
N LEU A 730 -22.81 28.84 -7.04
CA LEU A 730 -21.46 28.40 -6.78
C LEU A 730 -21.43 26.90 -6.55
N PHE A 731 -20.56 26.19 -7.26
CA PHE A 731 -20.19 24.82 -6.96
C PHE A 731 -18.77 24.80 -6.39
N LYS A 732 -18.61 24.32 -5.16
CA LYS A 732 -17.31 24.26 -4.49
C LYS A 732 -16.48 23.12 -5.10
N LYS A 733 -15.24 23.42 -5.50
CA LYS A 733 -14.29 22.42 -6.05
C LYS A 733 -13.97 21.32 -5.03
N GLY A 734 -13.77 21.72 -3.78
CA GLY A 734 -13.60 20.81 -2.64
C GLY A 734 -14.89 20.63 -1.85
N GLN A 735 -14.83 19.87 -0.77
CA GLN A 735 -15.99 19.61 0.09
C GLN A 735 -16.07 20.54 1.30
N LYS A 736 -17.25 20.63 1.92
CA LYS A 736 -17.45 21.23 3.25
C LYS A 736 -18.06 20.18 4.17
N ASN A 737 -17.42 19.94 5.31
CA ASN A 737 -17.84 18.89 6.27
C ASN A 737 -18.08 17.54 5.57
N ARG A 738 -17.20 17.19 4.61
CA ARG A 738 -17.27 15.98 3.77
C ARG A 738 -18.49 15.86 2.85
N LYS A 739 -19.32 16.91 2.77
CA LYS A 739 -20.42 16.96 1.81
C LYS A 739 -20.01 17.77 0.59
N LEU A 740 -20.50 17.32 -0.57
CA LEU A 740 -20.55 18.16 -1.77
C LEU A 740 -21.26 19.48 -1.43
N THR A 741 -20.81 20.59 -2.00
CA THR A 741 -21.32 21.90 -1.60
C THR A 741 -21.55 22.77 -2.81
N ALA A 742 -22.82 23.02 -3.10
CA ALA A 742 -23.26 24.09 -3.98
C ALA A 742 -24.07 25.13 -3.20
N SER A 743 -24.02 26.38 -3.64
CA SER A 743 -24.64 27.51 -2.94
C SER A 743 -25.25 28.49 -3.93
N TYR A 744 -26.47 28.95 -3.65
CA TYR A 744 -27.11 30.05 -4.33
C TYR A 744 -26.67 31.36 -3.67
N ILE A 745 -26.27 32.34 -4.47
CA ILE A 745 -25.82 33.65 -4.01
C ILE A 745 -26.71 34.72 -4.63
N ASP A 746 -27.33 35.55 -3.80
CA ASP A 746 -28.25 36.62 -4.19
C ASP A 746 -27.68 38.03 -4.00
N TYR A 747 -26.40 38.13 -3.67
CA TYR A 747 -25.64 39.38 -3.59
C TYR A 747 -24.43 39.35 -4.52
N PHE A 748 -23.93 40.53 -4.88
CA PHE A 748 -22.72 40.62 -5.69
C PHE A 748 -21.49 40.28 -4.85
N ALA A 749 -20.70 39.31 -5.30
CA ALA A 749 -19.45 38.95 -4.65
C ALA A 749 -18.55 38.14 -5.58
N TYR A 750 -17.24 38.33 -5.47
CA TYR A 750 -16.27 37.49 -6.15
C TYR A 750 -15.96 36.22 -5.35
N CYS A 751 -15.51 35.17 -6.04
CA CYS A 751 -14.98 33.96 -5.41
C CYS A 751 -13.68 33.54 -6.11
N THR A 752 -12.87 32.70 -5.46
CA THR A 752 -11.59 32.22 -6.03
C THR A 752 -11.76 30.92 -6.81
N THR A 753 -10.69 30.44 -7.45
CA THR A 753 -10.61 29.13 -8.16
C THR A 753 -10.97 27.90 -7.33
N ALA A 754 -11.22 28.06 -6.03
CA ALA A 754 -11.81 27.03 -5.18
C ALA A 754 -13.28 26.73 -5.51
N CYS A 755 -13.92 27.49 -6.42
CA CYS A 755 -15.30 27.32 -6.84
C CYS A 755 -15.48 27.49 -8.35
N TYR A 756 -16.59 26.95 -8.84
CA TYR A 756 -17.10 27.08 -10.19
C TYR A 756 -18.41 27.88 -10.16
N ILE A 757 -18.55 28.81 -11.09
CA ILE A 757 -19.67 29.75 -11.15
C ILE A 757 -20.59 29.35 -12.30
N PHE A 758 -21.85 29.12 -12.00
CA PHE A 758 -22.91 28.85 -12.97
C PHE A 758 -23.90 30.02 -12.93
N ASN A 759 -24.02 30.72 -14.07
CA ASN A 759 -24.89 31.87 -14.21
C ASN A 759 -25.39 31.99 -15.65
N GLY A 760 -26.24 32.97 -15.94
CA GLY A 760 -26.84 33.23 -17.24
C GLY A 760 -28.12 34.05 -17.10
N ASN A 761 -28.75 34.32 -18.23
CA ASN A 761 -30.07 34.95 -18.29
C ASN A 761 -31.16 33.90 -18.05
N VAL A 762 -31.19 33.39 -16.82
CA VAL A 762 -32.03 32.28 -16.39
C VAL A 762 -32.80 32.66 -15.14
N GLU A 763 -34.04 32.19 -15.06
CA GLU A 763 -34.93 32.37 -13.92
C GLU A 763 -34.31 31.92 -12.59
N SER A 764 -34.65 32.63 -11.53
CA SER A 764 -34.14 32.37 -10.17
C SER A 764 -34.44 30.93 -9.70
N ASP A 765 -35.62 30.43 -10.02
CA ASP A 765 -36.08 29.10 -9.60
C ASP A 765 -35.26 27.96 -10.24
N GLU A 766 -34.83 28.11 -11.49
CA GLU A 766 -33.91 27.16 -12.11
C GLU A 766 -32.53 27.17 -11.44
N LYS A 767 -32.03 28.34 -11.02
CA LYS A 767 -30.76 28.46 -10.28
C LYS A 767 -30.86 27.80 -8.90
N LYS A 768 -31.98 27.95 -8.20
CA LYS A 768 -32.27 27.24 -6.95
C LYS A 768 -32.34 25.73 -7.17
N ALA A 769 -33.05 25.28 -8.22
CA ALA A 769 -33.15 23.87 -8.56
C ALA A 769 -31.80 23.25 -8.91
N LEU A 770 -30.95 23.93 -9.69
CA LEU A 770 -29.59 23.50 -9.98
C LEU A 770 -28.76 23.36 -8.70
N THR A 771 -28.88 24.33 -7.78
CA THR A 771 -28.22 24.28 -6.47
C THR A 771 -28.67 23.08 -5.65
N ALA A 772 -29.97 22.77 -5.66
CA ALA A 772 -30.53 21.61 -4.98
C ALA A 772 -30.05 20.29 -5.60
N ILE A 773 -30.05 20.18 -6.94
CA ILE A 773 -29.54 19.02 -7.68
C ILE A 773 -28.07 18.78 -7.38
N PHE A 774 -27.23 19.82 -7.39
CA PHE A 774 -25.81 19.67 -7.06
C PHE A 774 -25.57 19.20 -5.62
N ASN A 775 -26.46 19.56 -4.68
CA ASN A 775 -26.35 19.10 -3.30
C ASN A 775 -27.00 17.72 -3.05
N SER A 776 -27.71 17.14 -4.03
CA SER A 776 -28.47 15.89 -3.86
C SER A 776 -27.59 14.65 -3.65
N LYS A 777 -28.20 13.59 -3.11
CA LYS A 777 -27.59 12.26 -2.97
C LYS A 777 -27.14 11.69 -4.31
N ILE A 778 -27.93 11.86 -5.37
CA ILE A 778 -27.58 11.28 -6.68
C ILE A 778 -26.34 11.93 -7.28
N THR A 779 -26.19 13.25 -7.18
CA THR A 779 -24.99 13.94 -7.66
C THR A 779 -23.77 13.54 -6.85
N THR A 780 -23.93 13.42 -5.52
CA THR A 780 -22.88 12.92 -4.61
C THR A 780 -22.45 11.51 -5.00
N TYR A 781 -23.40 10.60 -5.24
CA TYR A 781 -23.17 9.22 -5.65
C TYR A 781 -22.44 9.14 -7.00
N ILE A 782 -22.94 9.82 -8.03
CA ILE A 782 -22.32 9.81 -9.37
C ILE A 782 -20.89 10.33 -9.29
N LEU A 783 -20.68 11.51 -8.71
CA LEU A 783 -19.34 12.12 -8.65
C LEU A 783 -18.37 11.29 -7.82
N PHE A 784 -18.79 10.67 -6.71
CA PHE A 784 -17.93 9.76 -5.96
C PHE A 784 -17.52 8.53 -6.79
N MET A 785 -18.42 8.03 -7.62
CA MET A 785 -18.21 6.85 -8.46
C MET A 785 -17.42 7.12 -9.74
N VAL A 786 -17.30 8.37 -10.21
CA VAL A 786 -16.67 8.67 -11.51
C VAL A 786 -15.54 9.71 -11.49
N SER A 787 -15.41 10.50 -10.43
CA SER A 787 -14.36 11.54 -10.37
C SER A 787 -12.97 10.91 -10.24
N SER A 788 -11.99 11.48 -10.93
CA SER A 788 -10.62 11.00 -10.99
C SER A 788 -9.82 11.28 -9.72
N SER A 789 -10.19 12.32 -8.96
CA SER A 789 -9.49 12.72 -7.73
C SER A 789 -10.19 12.28 -6.46
N TRP A 790 -11.50 12.49 -6.33
CA TRP A 790 -12.25 12.12 -5.11
C TRP A 790 -12.31 10.60 -4.94
N GLY A 791 -11.85 10.10 -3.78
CA GLY A 791 -11.70 8.66 -3.54
C GLY A 791 -10.36 8.08 -4.00
N ILE A 792 -9.47 8.87 -4.64
CA ILE A 792 -8.16 8.42 -5.16
C ILE A 792 -6.99 9.29 -4.72
N GLU A 793 -7.01 10.61 -4.92
CA GLU A 793 -5.88 11.49 -4.55
C GLU A 793 -6.25 12.62 -3.57
N ARG A 794 -7.27 13.42 -3.91
CA ARG A 794 -7.75 14.56 -3.09
C ARG A 794 -9.27 14.69 -3.19
N GLU A 795 -9.91 15.17 -2.14
CA GLU A 795 -11.35 15.42 -2.03
C GLU A 795 -11.75 16.69 -2.82
N GLN A 796 -11.49 16.65 -4.12
CA GLN A 796 -11.81 17.69 -5.09
C GLN A 796 -12.45 17.07 -6.33
N ILE A 797 -13.23 17.88 -7.02
CA ILE A 797 -13.94 17.53 -8.26
C ILE A 797 -13.55 18.58 -9.29
N PHE A 798 -13.09 18.14 -10.46
CA PHE A 798 -12.68 19.03 -11.54
C PHE A 798 -13.88 19.48 -12.36
N MET A 799 -13.73 20.63 -13.03
CA MET A 799 -14.83 21.23 -13.80
C MET A 799 -15.33 20.29 -14.89
N ASP A 800 -14.43 19.69 -15.65
CA ASP A 800 -14.76 18.72 -16.71
C ASP A 800 -15.59 17.54 -16.18
N GLU A 801 -15.33 17.09 -14.95
CA GLU A 801 -16.12 16.05 -14.30
C GLU A 801 -17.53 16.52 -13.92
N VAL A 802 -17.67 17.77 -13.44
CA VAL A 802 -18.99 18.39 -13.20
C VAL A 802 -19.74 18.55 -14.52
N MET A 803 -19.05 18.95 -15.58
CA MET A 803 -19.63 19.14 -16.92
C MET A 803 -20.03 17.81 -17.59
N ASP A 804 -19.37 16.71 -17.26
CA ASP A 804 -19.68 15.35 -17.72
C ASP A 804 -20.88 14.73 -16.97
N THR A 805 -21.32 15.32 -15.85
CA THR A 805 -22.49 14.79 -15.12
C THR A 805 -23.79 14.85 -15.93
N PRO A 806 -24.74 13.93 -15.70
CA PRO A 806 -26.07 14.00 -16.32
C PRO A 806 -26.81 15.29 -15.93
N ALA A 807 -27.33 16.02 -16.93
CA ALA A 807 -28.11 17.23 -16.72
C ALA A 807 -29.53 16.90 -16.21
N ILE A 808 -29.67 16.55 -14.93
CA ILE A 808 -30.97 16.19 -14.31
C ILE A 808 -31.97 17.36 -14.41
N ILE A 809 -31.49 18.60 -14.38
CA ILE A 809 -32.32 19.81 -14.53
C ILE A 809 -33.13 19.81 -15.84
N ASN A 810 -32.58 19.21 -16.90
CA ASN A 810 -33.24 19.08 -18.20
C ASN A 810 -34.47 18.14 -18.18
N LEU A 811 -34.65 17.35 -17.12
CA LEU A 811 -35.76 16.43 -16.94
C LEU A 811 -36.87 16.99 -16.03
N LEU A 812 -36.69 18.19 -15.47
CA LEU A 812 -37.67 18.79 -14.58
C LEU A 812 -38.89 19.29 -15.38
N ASN A 813 -40.08 18.88 -14.94
CA ASN A 813 -41.32 19.56 -15.29
C ASN A 813 -41.63 20.67 -14.27
N GLN A 814 -42.61 21.52 -14.57
CA GLN A 814 -42.99 22.65 -13.70
C GLN A 814 -43.44 22.21 -12.29
N GLU A 815 -44.09 21.05 -12.18
CA GLU A 815 -44.54 20.51 -10.89
C GLU A 815 -43.33 20.12 -10.00
N ASN A 816 -42.39 19.36 -10.54
CA ASN A 816 -41.20 18.91 -9.83
C ASN A 816 -40.27 20.08 -9.51
N LEU A 817 -40.13 21.05 -10.43
CA LEU A 817 -39.41 22.31 -10.19
C LEU A 817 -39.99 23.04 -8.98
N SER A 818 -41.32 23.24 -8.96
CA SER A 818 -42.00 23.93 -7.86
C SER A 818 -41.84 23.21 -6.52
N LYS A 819 -41.89 21.87 -6.50
CA LYS A 819 -41.65 21.07 -5.28
C LYS A 819 -40.22 21.25 -4.75
N ILE A 820 -39.21 21.16 -5.62
CA ILE A 820 -37.80 21.32 -5.25
C ILE A 820 -37.55 22.72 -4.72
N VAL A 821 -38.00 23.75 -5.44
CA VAL A 821 -37.85 25.16 -5.06
C VAL A 821 -38.56 25.46 -3.75
N GLY A 822 -39.78 24.95 -3.55
CA GLY A 822 -40.51 25.15 -2.29
C GLY A 822 -39.81 24.54 -1.06
N HIS A 823 -39.08 23.44 -1.23
CA HIS A 823 -38.22 22.90 -0.16
C HIS A 823 -36.92 23.70 -0.01
N PHE A 824 -36.30 24.10 -1.12
CA PHE A 824 -35.11 24.95 -1.14
C PHE A 824 -35.34 26.27 -0.40
N ASP A 825 -36.45 26.97 -0.68
CA ASP A 825 -36.75 28.27 -0.09
C ASP A 825 -36.95 28.18 1.43
N LYS A 826 -37.48 27.05 1.93
CA LYS A 826 -37.55 26.79 3.39
C LYS A 826 -36.16 26.64 4.01
N ILE A 827 -35.23 25.96 3.32
CA ILE A 827 -33.84 25.85 3.75
C ILE A 827 -33.18 27.24 3.75
N MET A 828 -33.29 27.97 2.64
CA MET A 828 -32.70 29.30 2.49
C MET A 828 -33.23 30.30 3.53
N SER A 829 -34.55 30.36 3.72
CA SER A 829 -35.18 31.19 4.75
C SER A 829 -34.67 30.83 6.14
N GLY A 830 -34.52 29.53 6.42
CA GLY A 830 -33.95 29.05 7.67
C GLY A 830 -32.53 29.59 7.90
N ILE A 831 -31.65 29.47 6.88
CA ILE A 831 -30.25 29.91 6.96
C ILE A 831 -30.16 31.43 7.15
N LYS A 832 -31.04 32.21 6.51
CA LYS A 832 -31.08 33.68 6.66
C LYS A 832 -31.57 34.13 8.03
N SER A 833 -32.44 33.35 8.67
CA SER A 833 -33.13 33.75 9.91
C SER A 833 -32.38 33.44 11.21
N ASP A 834 -31.38 32.56 11.20
CA ASP A 834 -30.85 31.95 12.42
C ASP A 834 -29.31 31.89 12.43
N PHE A 835 -28.68 32.33 13.53
CA PHE A 835 -27.23 32.22 13.74
C PHE A 835 -26.82 30.81 14.27
N LEU A 836 -27.80 30.04 14.76
CA LEU A 836 -27.60 28.68 15.23
C LEU A 836 -27.81 27.66 14.10
N LYS A 837 -26.90 26.68 14.00
CA LYS A 837 -26.94 25.62 12.97
C LYS A 837 -28.21 24.75 13.13
N LYS A 838 -29.27 25.06 12.37
CA LYS A 838 -30.43 24.18 12.19
C LYS A 838 -30.07 22.98 11.31
N ASP A 839 -30.68 21.82 11.63
CA ASP A 839 -30.60 20.62 10.80
C ASP A 839 -31.68 20.65 9.71
N TYR A 840 -31.26 20.63 8.45
CA TYR A 840 -32.14 20.64 7.27
C TYR A 840 -32.30 19.26 6.61
N SER A 841 -31.78 18.19 7.23
CA SER A 841 -31.72 16.87 6.61
C SER A 841 -33.08 16.35 6.12
N GLN A 842 -34.17 16.62 6.84
CA GLN A 842 -35.52 16.23 6.41
C GLN A 842 -36.00 16.94 5.14
N LEU A 843 -35.59 18.18 4.91
CA LEU A 843 -35.92 18.92 3.68
C LEU A 843 -35.03 18.43 2.52
N GLU A 844 -33.75 18.16 2.78
CA GLU A 844 -32.85 17.52 1.82
C GLU A 844 -33.40 16.16 1.35
N GLU A 845 -33.89 15.33 2.28
CA GLU A 845 -34.51 14.04 1.94
C GLU A 845 -35.76 14.17 1.08
N LYS A 846 -36.57 15.21 1.27
CA LYS A 846 -37.74 15.49 0.42
C LYS A 846 -37.31 15.88 -0.99
N ILE A 847 -36.28 16.71 -1.12
CA ILE A 847 -35.68 17.05 -2.42
C ILE A 847 -35.13 15.80 -3.10
N ASP A 848 -34.34 14.98 -2.39
CA ASP A 848 -33.79 13.73 -2.92
C ASP A 848 -34.89 12.78 -3.39
N LYS A 849 -35.99 12.66 -2.65
CA LYS A 849 -37.12 11.81 -3.02
C LYS A 849 -37.75 12.25 -4.34
N VAL A 850 -37.97 13.55 -4.54
CA VAL A 850 -38.50 14.09 -5.81
C VAL A 850 -37.52 13.79 -6.95
N ILE A 851 -36.23 14.03 -6.75
CA ILE A 851 -35.21 13.79 -7.79
C ILE A 851 -35.11 12.30 -8.15
N LEU A 852 -34.97 11.42 -7.17
CA LEU A 852 -34.75 9.99 -7.39
C LEU A 852 -36.00 9.29 -7.94
N LYS A 853 -37.17 9.55 -7.35
CA LYS A 853 -38.41 8.83 -7.69
C LYS A 853 -39.16 9.51 -8.82
N ASP A 854 -39.46 10.80 -8.69
CA ASP A 854 -40.40 11.48 -9.59
C ASP A 854 -39.71 11.97 -10.88
N VAL A 855 -38.42 12.30 -10.84
CA VAL A 855 -37.65 12.77 -12.01
C VAL A 855 -36.91 11.63 -12.70
N LEU A 856 -36.14 10.82 -11.95
CA LEU A 856 -35.31 9.76 -12.54
C LEU A 856 -36.03 8.42 -12.71
N GLY A 857 -37.16 8.23 -12.02
CA GLY A 857 -37.90 6.96 -12.02
C GLY A 857 -37.04 5.81 -11.53
N MET A 858 -36.37 6.00 -10.39
CA MET A 858 -35.55 4.96 -9.78
C MET A 858 -36.41 3.91 -9.08
N THR A 859 -36.00 2.66 -9.22
CA THR A 859 -36.63 1.53 -8.51
C THR A 859 -36.15 1.48 -7.05
N ASP A 860 -36.88 0.75 -6.19
CA ASP A 860 -36.45 0.50 -4.82
C ASP A 860 -35.10 -0.22 -4.76
N ARG A 861 -34.81 -1.08 -5.74
CA ARG A 861 -33.50 -1.74 -5.90
C ARG A 861 -32.38 -0.73 -6.14
N GLU A 862 -32.55 0.21 -7.06
CA GLU A 862 -31.53 1.22 -7.37
C GLU A 862 -31.33 2.19 -6.20
N MET A 863 -32.42 2.61 -5.54
CA MET A 863 -32.34 3.49 -4.38
C MET A 863 -31.59 2.84 -3.22
N VAL A 864 -31.79 1.53 -2.99
CA VAL A 864 -31.03 0.79 -1.98
C VAL A 864 -29.54 0.76 -2.29
N ILE A 865 -29.16 0.48 -3.55
CA ILE A 865 -27.76 0.48 -3.97
C ILE A 865 -27.11 1.84 -3.73
N ILE A 866 -27.75 2.92 -4.18
CA ILE A 866 -27.23 4.29 -4.00
C ILE A 866 -27.08 4.64 -2.52
N ASN A 867 -28.09 4.34 -1.70
CA ASN A 867 -28.04 4.64 -0.27
C ASN A 867 -26.94 3.85 0.44
N ASP A 868 -26.83 2.54 0.18
CA ASP A 868 -25.78 1.71 0.80
C ASP A 868 -24.37 2.15 0.36
N SER A 869 -24.18 2.52 -0.92
CA SER A 869 -22.88 3.02 -1.40
C SER A 869 -22.47 4.32 -0.69
N LEU A 870 -23.41 5.25 -0.46
CA LEU A 870 -23.14 6.46 0.32
C LEU A 870 -22.97 6.17 1.82
N GLU A 871 -23.74 5.23 2.35
CA GLU A 871 -23.79 4.93 3.77
C GLU A 871 -22.56 4.12 4.25
N TYR A 872 -22.05 3.22 3.42
CA TYR A 872 -20.99 2.28 3.77
C TYR A 872 -19.73 2.48 2.94
N SER A 873 -19.80 2.56 1.61
CA SER A 873 -18.59 2.69 0.78
C SER A 873 -17.95 4.07 0.90
N LEU A 874 -18.73 5.15 0.80
CA LEU A 874 -18.24 6.51 1.01
C LEU A 874 -17.84 6.75 2.47
N ASP A 875 -18.61 6.25 3.42
CA ASP A 875 -18.24 6.31 4.85
C ASP A 875 -16.92 5.59 5.12
N LEU A 876 -16.69 4.43 4.50
CA LEU A 876 -15.42 3.70 4.61
C LEU A 876 -14.25 4.51 4.08
N PHE A 877 -14.44 5.24 2.99
CA PHE A 877 -13.43 6.17 2.48
C PHE A 877 -13.17 7.32 3.47
N GLU A 878 -14.22 7.98 3.94
CA GLU A 878 -14.12 9.22 4.71
C GLU A 878 -13.70 9.01 6.17
N ASN A 879 -14.18 7.93 6.78
CA ASN A 879 -13.96 7.59 8.17
C ASN A 879 -12.90 6.50 8.37
N LYS A 880 -12.45 5.83 7.30
CA LYS A 880 -11.36 4.85 7.32
C LYS A 880 -11.60 3.80 8.43
N GLN A 881 -10.66 3.64 9.36
CA GLN A 881 -10.76 2.70 10.49
C GLN A 881 -11.88 3.04 11.49
N LYS A 882 -12.43 4.26 11.46
CA LYS A 882 -13.56 4.69 12.29
C LYS A 882 -14.90 4.52 11.58
N SER A 883 -14.91 3.97 10.37
CA SER A 883 -16.11 3.79 9.57
C SER A 883 -17.10 2.84 10.22
N LYS A 884 -18.39 3.16 10.14
CA LYS A 884 -19.45 2.25 10.60
C LYS A 884 -19.54 1.00 9.75
N ALA A 885 -19.00 1.02 8.53
CA ALA A 885 -18.95 -0.13 7.63
C ALA A 885 -18.14 -1.31 8.20
N LEU A 886 -17.16 -1.01 9.08
CA LEU A 886 -16.29 -1.99 9.73
C LEU A 886 -16.83 -2.47 11.08
N LEU A 887 -17.87 -1.84 11.61
CA LEU A 887 -18.48 -2.26 12.89
C LEU A 887 -19.17 -3.61 12.73
N PRO A 888 -19.25 -4.42 13.80
CA PRO A 888 -20.08 -5.62 13.82
C PRO A 888 -21.55 -5.33 13.46
N ILE A 889 -22.19 -6.30 12.80
CA ILE A 889 -23.61 -6.24 12.46
C ILE A 889 -24.41 -6.83 13.63
N ALA A 890 -25.43 -6.10 14.09
CA ALA A 890 -26.29 -6.56 15.18
C ALA A 890 -27.44 -7.45 14.69
N ASP A 891 -27.97 -7.16 13.50
CA ASP A 891 -29.10 -7.89 12.90
C ASP A 891 -28.94 -7.99 11.38
N VAL A 892 -28.93 -9.21 10.86
CA VAL A 892 -28.84 -9.53 9.42
C VAL A 892 -30.22 -9.73 8.78
N THR A 893 -31.31 -9.41 9.50
CA THR A 893 -32.70 -9.58 9.03
C THR A 893 -32.97 -8.86 7.70
N ASN A 894 -32.49 -7.63 7.53
CA ASN A 894 -32.73 -6.88 6.29
C ASN A 894 -32.01 -7.52 5.09
N TYR A 895 -30.78 -7.98 5.30
CA TYR A 895 -30.03 -8.77 4.31
C TYR A 895 -30.80 -10.04 3.94
N ALA A 896 -31.21 -10.83 4.93
CA ALA A 896 -31.89 -12.12 4.73
C ALA A 896 -33.24 -11.98 4.01
N LYS A 897 -34.02 -10.94 4.34
CA LYS A 897 -35.26 -10.61 3.63
C LYS A 897 -34.98 -10.19 2.19
N ARG A 898 -33.93 -9.39 1.97
CA ARG A 898 -33.61 -8.90 0.63
C ARG A 898 -33.17 -10.03 -0.29
N ILE A 899 -32.21 -10.85 0.13
CA ILE A 899 -31.68 -11.95 -0.70
C ILE A 899 -32.77 -12.99 -1.02
N SER A 900 -33.61 -13.37 -0.05
CA SER A 900 -34.72 -14.28 -0.31
C SER A 900 -35.76 -13.68 -1.25
N SER A 901 -36.02 -12.37 -1.17
CA SER A 901 -36.91 -11.67 -2.10
C SER A 901 -36.38 -11.67 -3.53
N GLU A 902 -35.10 -11.35 -3.74
CA GLU A 902 -34.48 -11.34 -5.09
C GLU A 902 -34.49 -12.74 -5.71
N ILE A 903 -34.19 -13.77 -4.93
CA ILE A 903 -34.24 -15.17 -5.41
C ILE A 903 -35.68 -15.57 -5.74
N ASN A 904 -36.66 -15.23 -4.90
CA ASN A 904 -38.07 -15.54 -5.15
C ASN A 904 -38.64 -14.78 -6.35
N GLU A 905 -38.15 -13.57 -6.63
CA GLU A 905 -38.50 -12.82 -7.84
C GLU A 905 -37.98 -13.53 -9.10
N PHE A 906 -36.78 -14.10 -9.05
CA PHE A 906 -36.25 -14.94 -10.13
C PHE A 906 -37.03 -16.26 -10.28
N LEU A 907 -37.40 -16.90 -9.16
CA LEU A 907 -38.19 -18.13 -9.14
C LEU A 907 -39.69 -17.89 -9.38
N ASN A 908 -40.10 -16.67 -9.74
CA ASN A 908 -41.49 -16.36 -9.99
C ASN A 908 -42.05 -17.28 -11.10
N ASN A 909 -43.17 -17.94 -10.83
CA ASN A 909 -43.78 -19.03 -11.62
C ASN A 909 -43.20 -20.45 -11.42
N GLN A 910 -42.31 -20.68 -10.46
CA GLN A 910 -41.90 -22.02 -10.03
C GLN A 910 -42.65 -22.45 -8.76
N GLU A 911 -42.79 -23.75 -8.52
CA GLU A 911 -43.36 -24.29 -7.27
C GLU A 911 -42.40 -24.18 -6.07
N ILE A 912 -41.16 -23.75 -6.30
CA ILE A 912 -40.08 -23.65 -5.31
C ILE A 912 -40.00 -22.24 -4.77
N ILE A 913 -39.94 -22.11 -3.45
CA ILE A 913 -39.82 -20.86 -2.70
C ILE A 913 -38.55 -20.92 -1.83
N CYS A 914 -37.80 -19.82 -1.82
CA CYS A 914 -36.66 -19.58 -0.93
C CYS A 914 -37.11 -18.91 0.38
N GLY A 915 -36.91 -19.60 1.51
CA GLY A 915 -36.96 -19.02 2.86
C GLY A 915 -35.56 -18.69 3.39
N ALA A 916 -35.48 -17.88 4.45
CA ALA A 916 -34.21 -17.52 5.08
C ALA A 916 -34.25 -17.72 6.60
N THR A 917 -33.17 -18.24 7.17
CA THR A 917 -32.97 -18.41 8.61
C THR A 917 -31.76 -17.60 9.06
N THR A 918 -31.92 -16.79 10.11
CA THR A 918 -30.85 -16.00 10.72
C THR A 918 -30.47 -16.57 12.08
N PHE A 919 -29.19 -16.51 12.44
CA PHE A 919 -28.67 -17.05 13.70
C PHE A 919 -28.28 -15.92 14.65
N ARG A 920 -28.47 -16.13 15.97
CA ARG A 920 -28.09 -15.13 16.99
C ARG A 920 -26.64 -15.35 17.40
N MET A 921 -25.75 -14.46 16.97
CA MET A 921 -24.32 -14.53 17.29
C MET A 921 -23.92 -13.49 18.35
N PRO A 922 -22.84 -13.74 19.12
CA PRO A 922 -22.21 -12.72 19.95
C PRO A 922 -21.71 -11.55 19.11
N TYR A 923 -21.74 -10.34 19.69
CA TYR A 923 -21.33 -9.10 19.01
C TYR A 923 -19.89 -9.18 18.45
N TYR A 924 -19.00 -9.90 19.12
CA TYR A 924 -17.59 -10.05 18.76
C TYR A 924 -17.27 -11.35 18.00
N SER A 925 -18.26 -12.03 17.41
CA SER A 925 -17.99 -13.16 16.53
C SER A 925 -17.24 -12.69 15.27
N PRO A 926 -16.23 -13.41 14.76
CA PRO A 926 -15.45 -12.98 13.58
C PRO A 926 -16.22 -13.13 12.25
N LEU A 927 -17.22 -14.01 12.25
CA LEU A 927 -18.08 -14.33 11.11
C LEU A 927 -19.55 -14.21 11.52
N MET A 928 -20.40 -14.08 10.52
CA MET A 928 -21.85 -14.15 10.62
C MET A 928 -22.36 -15.14 9.57
N MET A 929 -23.54 -15.69 9.79
CA MET A 929 -24.14 -16.67 8.89
C MET A 929 -25.64 -16.47 8.73
N ILE A 930 -26.15 -16.75 7.54
CA ILE A 930 -27.56 -17.05 7.29
C ILE A 930 -27.69 -18.37 6.54
N LYS A 931 -28.88 -18.97 6.59
CA LYS A 931 -29.23 -20.16 5.81
C LYS A 931 -30.40 -19.85 4.91
N LEU A 932 -30.29 -20.17 3.63
CA LEU A 932 -31.39 -20.17 2.67
C LEU A 932 -31.90 -21.61 2.54
N SER A 933 -33.22 -21.79 2.50
CA SER A 933 -33.86 -23.09 2.36
C SER A 933 -34.88 -23.06 1.23
N PHE A 934 -34.83 -24.04 0.34
CA PHE A 934 -35.69 -24.14 -0.83
C PHE A 934 -36.75 -25.22 -0.63
N GLY A 935 -38.02 -24.90 -0.87
CA GLY A 935 -39.12 -25.87 -0.74
C GLY A 935 -40.46 -25.35 -1.25
N THR A 936 -41.50 -26.18 -1.19
CA THR A 936 -42.83 -25.90 -1.77
C THR A 936 -43.79 -25.18 -0.82
N LYS A 937 -43.45 -25.07 0.47
CA LYS A 937 -44.21 -24.28 1.45
C LYS A 937 -43.57 -22.91 1.61
N LYS A 938 -44.39 -21.86 1.75
CA LYS A 938 -43.96 -20.46 1.93
C LYS A 938 -42.99 -20.36 3.12
N GLY A 939 -41.69 -20.32 2.83
CA GLY A 939 -40.63 -20.17 3.82
C GLY A 939 -40.55 -18.72 4.28
N GLY A 940 -40.98 -18.44 5.53
CA GLY A 940 -40.79 -17.13 6.14
C GLY A 940 -39.35 -16.91 6.63
N LEU A 941 -39.06 -15.70 7.12
CA LEU A 941 -37.83 -15.45 7.87
C LEU A 941 -37.91 -16.15 9.23
N ILE A 942 -37.00 -17.07 9.50
CA ILE A 942 -36.90 -17.79 10.78
C ILE A 942 -35.71 -17.25 11.58
N LYS A 943 -35.90 -16.97 12.88
CA LYS A 943 -34.79 -16.63 13.79
C LYS A 943 -34.42 -17.86 14.62
N SER A 944 -33.27 -18.46 14.33
CA SER A 944 -32.74 -19.59 15.11
C SER A 944 -32.25 -19.13 16.48
N LYS A 945 -32.38 -20.01 17.48
CA LYS A 945 -31.83 -19.83 18.84
C LYS A 945 -30.47 -20.50 19.03
N GLU A 946 -29.99 -21.22 18.02
CA GLU A 946 -28.70 -21.89 18.07
C GLU A 946 -27.56 -20.87 18.16
N ASN A 947 -26.57 -21.19 19.01
CA ASN A 947 -25.33 -20.43 19.12
C ASN A 947 -24.24 -21.20 18.37
N LEU A 948 -23.64 -20.55 17.37
CA LEU A 948 -22.64 -21.13 16.48
C LEU A 948 -21.29 -20.42 16.58
N ASP A 949 -21.07 -19.62 17.64
CA ASP A 949 -19.87 -18.78 17.76
C ASP A 949 -18.58 -19.61 17.74
N ASN A 950 -18.57 -20.78 18.39
CA ASN A 950 -17.40 -21.64 18.45
C ASN A 950 -17.05 -22.21 17.07
N GLU A 951 -18.06 -22.70 16.35
CA GLU A 951 -17.95 -23.26 15.01
C GLU A 951 -17.50 -22.19 14.01
N LEU A 952 -18.08 -20.99 14.07
CA LEU A 952 -17.70 -19.87 13.23
C LEU A 952 -16.29 -19.35 13.55
N ARG A 953 -15.89 -19.32 14.84
CA ARG A 953 -14.51 -19.01 15.22
C ARG A 953 -13.52 -20.04 14.73
N GLN A 954 -13.89 -21.32 14.63
CA GLN A 954 -13.06 -22.37 14.04
C GLN A 954 -13.00 -22.24 12.51
N LEU A 955 -14.13 -21.93 11.87
CA LEU A 955 -14.23 -21.73 10.44
C LEU A 955 -13.42 -20.52 9.97
N ASP A 956 -13.44 -19.40 10.72
CA ASP A 956 -12.66 -18.22 10.38
C ASP A 956 -11.18 -18.52 10.18
N LYS A 957 -10.63 -19.41 11.02
CA LYS A 957 -9.23 -19.85 10.99
C LYS A 957 -8.81 -20.42 9.64
N VAL A 958 -9.73 -21.07 8.93
CA VAL A 958 -9.44 -21.76 7.65
C VAL A 958 -9.87 -20.97 6.42
N LEU A 959 -10.60 -19.85 6.60
CA LEU A 959 -11.01 -18.97 5.50
C LEU A 959 -9.91 -18.00 5.06
N TRP A 960 -8.90 -17.79 5.90
CA TRP A 960 -7.75 -16.96 5.58
C TRP A 960 -6.71 -17.73 4.76
N GLN A 961 -6.16 -17.05 3.75
CA GLN A 961 -5.14 -17.57 2.85
C GLN A 961 -4.08 -16.50 2.65
N LYS A 962 -2.85 -16.76 3.07
CA LYS A 962 -1.74 -15.85 2.79
C LYS A 962 -1.32 -16.00 1.31
N LYS A 963 -0.98 -14.89 0.64
CA LYS A 963 -0.50 -14.84 -0.77
C LYS A 963 0.95 -14.37 -0.91
N ALA A 964 1.37 -13.45 -0.04
CA ALA A 964 2.74 -12.98 0.04
C ALA A 964 3.03 -12.60 1.49
N THR A 965 4.30 -12.29 1.79
CA THR A 965 4.63 -11.54 3.01
C THR A 965 3.68 -10.37 3.10
N ASN A 966 2.92 -10.27 4.19
CA ASN A 966 2.09 -9.10 4.44
C ASN A 966 0.91 -8.92 3.46
N ILE A 967 0.44 -9.98 2.78
CA ILE A 967 -0.78 -9.94 1.95
C ILE A 967 -1.63 -11.19 2.17
N TYR A 968 -2.89 -10.98 2.56
CA TYR A 968 -3.83 -12.01 2.97
C TYR A 968 -5.12 -11.93 2.18
N PHE A 969 -5.66 -13.08 1.81
CA PHE A 969 -6.93 -13.23 1.14
C PHE A 969 -7.91 -13.91 2.07
N ARG A 970 -9.13 -13.40 2.16
CA ARG A 970 -10.21 -14.08 2.88
C ARG A 970 -11.18 -14.68 1.88
N LYS A 971 -11.33 -16.00 1.92
CA LYS A 971 -12.28 -16.72 1.07
C LYS A 971 -13.71 -16.36 1.44
N LYS A 972 -14.53 -16.18 0.42
CA LYS A 972 -15.99 -16.17 0.52
C LYS A 972 -16.47 -17.62 0.63
N LEU A 973 -17.44 -17.89 1.49
CA LEU A 973 -18.00 -19.24 1.65
C LEU A 973 -19.52 -19.24 1.45
N ASN A 974 -19.94 -19.95 0.41
CA ASN A 974 -21.31 -20.43 0.22
C ASN A 974 -21.25 -21.96 0.34
N TYR A 975 -21.91 -22.54 1.33
CA TYR A 975 -21.93 -24.00 1.53
C TYR A 975 -23.29 -24.56 1.19
N LYS A 976 -23.35 -25.44 0.18
CA LYS A 976 -24.59 -26.03 -0.33
C LYS A 976 -24.72 -27.46 0.22
N THR A 977 -25.89 -27.81 0.75
CA THR A 977 -26.20 -29.18 1.17
C THR A 977 -27.70 -29.46 1.01
N GLY A 978 -28.05 -30.46 0.20
CA GLY A 978 -29.44 -30.74 -0.17
C GLY A 978 -30.13 -29.50 -0.73
N ASN A 979 -31.26 -29.11 -0.12
CA ASN A 979 -32.03 -27.92 -0.49
C ASN A 979 -31.68 -26.67 0.34
N GLU A 980 -30.48 -26.63 0.92
CA GLU A 980 -30.04 -25.56 1.80
C GLU A 980 -28.73 -24.93 1.31
N ILE A 981 -28.63 -23.60 1.45
CA ILE A 981 -27.42 -22.83 1.15
C ILE A 981 -27.07 -21.97 2.36
N PHE A 982 -25.90 -22.19 2.93
CA PHE A 982 -25.36 -21.41 4.03
C PHE A 982 -24.45 -20.31 3.48
N ILE A 983 -24.74 -19.07 3.85
CA ILE A 983 -23.98 -17.88 3.45
C ILE A 983 -23.19 -17.43 4.68
N VAL A 984 -21.87 -17.52 4.60
CA VAL A 984 -20.95 -17.12 5.68
C VAL A 984 -20.09 -15.95 5.22
N ARG A 985 -20.08 -14.88 5.99
CA ARG A 985 -19.29 -13.65 5.70
C ARG A 985 -18.68 -13.08 6.98
N PRO A 986 -17.69 -12.18 6.89
CA PRO A 986 -17.17 -11.46 8.05
C PRO A 986 -18.27 -10.70 8.80
N ASN A 987 -18.15 -10.63 10.13
CA ASN A 987 -19.05 -9.83 10.97
C ASN A 987 -18.72 -8.34 10.87
N GLN A 988 -18.98 -7.74 9.70
CA GLN A 988 -18.86 -6.30 9.47
C GLN A 988 -20.05 -5.83 8.65
N ARG A 989 -20.63 -4.68 8.99
CA ARG A 989 -21.85 -4.17 8.34
C ARG A 989 -21.76 -4.14 6.82
N ARG A 990 -20.60 -3.83 6.24
CA ARG A 990 -20.38 -3.78 4.78
C ARG A 990 -20.68 -5.08 4.03
N PHE A 991 -20.61 -6.24 4.69
CA PHE A 991 -20.93 -7.54 4.06
C PHE A 991 -22.38 -7.98 4.22
N TRP A 992 -23.18 -7.21 4.97
CA TRP A 992 -24.56 -7.55 5.33
C TRP A 992 -25.54 -6.43 4.98
N THR A 993 -25.22 -5.64 3.95
CA THR A 993 -26.07 -4.58 3.41
C THR A 993 -27.11 -5.15 2.45
N GLN A 994 -28.16 -4.40 2.14
CA GLN A 994 -29.17 -4.87 1.17
C GLN A 994 -28.61 -4.90 -0.26
N SER A 995 -27.71 -3.99 -0.60
CA SER A 995 -26.89 -4.02 -1.83
C SER A 995 -26.08 -5.30 -1.95
N MET A 996 -25.41 -5.74 -0.88
CA MET A 996 -24.67 -7.00 -0.87
C MET A 996 -25.61 -8.21 -1.05
N ALA A 997 -26.81 -8.17 -0.47
CA ALA A 997 -27.82 -9.21 -0.67
C ALA A 997 -28.27 -9.33 -2.14
N ILE A 998 -28.35 -8.21 -2.87
CA ILE A 998 -28.66 -8.19 -4.31
C ILE A 998 -27.51 -8.81 -5.12
N GLU A 999 -26.26 -8.47 -4.79
CA GLU A 999 -25.07 -9.04 -5.44
C GLU A 999 -24.98 -10.55 -5.19
N ASP A 1000 -25.08 -10.98 -3.93
CA ASP A 1000 -25.03 -12.39 -3.56
C ASP A 1000 -26.19 -13.19 -4.16
N ALA A 1001 -27.41 -12.61 -4.28
CA ALA A 1001 -28.51 -13.26 -5.00
C ALA A 1001 -28.16 -13.50 -6.48
N SER A 1002 -27.59 -12.48 -7.15
CA SER A 1002 -27.24 -12.56 -8.57
C SER A 1002 -26.14 -13.59 -8.82
N GLU A 1003 -25.15 -13.66 -7.94
CA GLU A 1003 -24.09 -14.67 -7.99
C GLU A 1003 -24.64 -16.08 -7.78
N LEU A 1004 -25.49 -16.28 -6.76
CA LEU A 1004 -26.11 -17.59 -6.49
C LEU A 1004 -27.00 -18.06 -7.64
N ILE A 1005 -27.79 -17.17 -8.25
CA ILE A 1005 -28.62 -17.50 -9.42
C ILE A 1005 -27.72 -17.96 -10.57
N LEU A 1006 -26.61 -17.25 -10.83
CA LEU A 1006 -25.68 -17.59 -11.89
C LEU A 1006 -24.93 -18.91 -11.60
N GLU A 1007 -24.55 -19.18 -10.35
CA GLU A 1007 -24.01 -20.48 -9.95
C GLU A 1007 -25.01 -21.60 -10.22
N ILE A 1008 -26.27 -21.45 -9.79
CA ILE A 1008 -27.33 -22.46 -9.97
C ILE A 1008 -27.57 -22.74 -11.46
N LEU A 1009 -27.56 -21.71 -12.31
CA LEU A 1009 -27.74 -21.87 -13.76
C LEU A 1009 -26.58 -22.59 -14.45
N ASN A 1010 -25.37 -22.53 -13.88
CA ASN A 1010 -24.16 -23.13 -14.45
C ASN A 1010 -23.81 -24.48 -13.82
N GLU A 1011 -24.49 -24.91 -12.75
CA GLU A 1011 -24.36 -26.23 -12.13
C GLU A 1011 -25.17 -27.33 -12.87
N VAL A 1012 -25.76 -27.00 -14.04
CA VAL A 1012 -26.51 -27.92 -14.92
C VAL A 1012 -25.61 -28.56 -15.97
#